data_AF-K8EFH0-F1
#
_entry.id   AF-K8EFH0-F1
#
_cell.length_a   1.000
_cell.length_b   1.000
_cell.length_c   1.000
_cell.angle_alpha   90.00
_cell.angle_beta   90.00
_cell.angle_gamma   90.00
#
_symmetry.space_group_name_H-M   'P 1'
#
loop_
_entity.id
_entity.type
_entity.pdbx_description
1 polymer ?
#
loop_
_entity_poly.entity_id
_entity_poly.type
_entity_poly.pdbx_seq_one_letter_code
_entity_poly.pdbx_strand_id
1 'polypeptide(L)'
;MQLSFQPIGEQKRGVCVPFGKKKTTRKDNTMTMMRRVLRGGKRGGVLVPVSLSWGGGGKRCSHSFVGGFVGIPKTPTSWRRGGILLRTFASSSSVESIYGRSSLNSSADERKKSLVIVESPAKAKTIENYLGKDYRVLATRGHVRDLVNKEGSVDFNNNFEMKWTATVQNAKYMREIYDACKKCDAVVLATDPDREGEAISWHVLEMLKKKKLLSGEDKKATTTTTSSSGSSSSKSKSKHVSRVTFTEVTKNAVLEAFGKPREIDLRLVDAYLARRALDYLYGFTLSGVLWRKLPNATSLSAGRVQSAALRLVVERETEVEAFVPKPYWSVQATLGGESSPDRSAFDAKLLSFEGKKISKFTIESDENAAEMVRRIKNTRAWIVKEVTEKETKRSAGPPFTTSTMQQEASKRLGFGASRCMSAAQKLYEGGSFGDGLITYPRTDGTHASKTAVAEMRKVIEGIFSKQHVPDEPRYFRKKQKNAQEAHEAIRPTSAARHPKEVGKRLGEFSDEARLYALIWARSMASQMSSATVEKIALDVHNNESEKKKEIVLRANGHRLTFEGYLAAYNVVSARRGKEDDPEDAQVNEDDDGDEKDSNEDDDDEDDSSSAASTSSPGNESWLPKLNQGDSIYVAECSPSRHETAPPPRFSEGTLVKALEERGIGRPSTYASVLRALVARGYVAKNGAQLVPDSRGILVSAFLASYFSKYVEYDFTATMEDTLDDVANEQKRYTDLLTDFWTPFKSECEEVSTVEVRAVVDALDERLGMHLFGRVDEDAEEGANRKCPSCENGRLGLKPSKQGGFIGCSNYPACSFTAPLRPLKGLGDENSESAQMEAFPKSLGFMPNTNNMKEVVMKMGPYGPYVELVDHTIVVPSAEQVVEDESEEEDGSEKKKTKKTKKATQKAEKPRRVGVSNIGKKPEEVTLEDALYFLAFPIHLGEHATEAFVDEEKEINREAHCGEVTLSLGKFGYYVKFGETLASIPAKFMREELQNDPRNMTLAQAKDLIEKKRRKPDSTRTKGRFASKAAKEKVAKEKAEKKKQRAAKAKTTKTTTTKKATSKESDVNDEKETTPKRKKPLTAYFQFAKDNRENVKKENPGVSLGEASKKLGAMWKELDATTKSKYETDAKSRLEQFKREEENTVAN
;
A
#
# COMPACT_ATOMS: atom_id res chain seq x y z
N MET A 1 46.98 21.32 68.84
CA MET A 1 48.25 20.54 68.90
C MET A 1 48.00 19.32 69.77
N GLN A 2 48.63 18.18 69.45
CA GLN A 2 48.84 17.01 70.35
C GLN A 2 47.56 16.29 70.88
N LEU A 3 47.54 14.97 71.14
CA LEU A 3 48.56 13.91 71.06
C LEU A 3 48.06 12.69 70.23
N SER A 4 48.94 11.72 69.96
CA SER A 4 48.72 10.58 69.05
C SER A 4 49.14 9.22 69.65
N PHE A 5 49.20 8.17 68.81
CA PHE A 5 49.48 6.73 69.05
C PHE A 5 48.26 5.89 69.53
N GLN A 6 48.03 4.63 69.09
CA GLN A 6 48.53 3.84 67.92
C GLN A 6 47.49 2.71 67.56
N PRO A 7 47.69 1.75 66.60
CA PRO A 7 46.61 1.37 65.66
C PRO A 7 46.41 -0.16 65.41
N ILE A 8 46.08 -0.53 64.15
CA ILE A 8 45.89 -1.88 63.53
C ILE A 8 44.46 -2.43 63.65
N GLY A 9 43.75 -2.82 62.57
CA GLY A 9 44.06 -2.83 61.13
C GLY A 9 42.81 -2.81 60.20
N GLU A 10 43.01 -2.70 58.89
CA GLU A 10 41.99 -2.34 57.86
C GLU A 10 40.93 -3.43 57.56
N GLN A 11 39.70 -3.20 57.02
CA GLN A 11 39.13 -2.23 56.05
C GLN A 11 39.50 -2.47 54.55
N LYS A 12 38.66 -2.16 53.53
CA LYS A 12 37.18 -2.21 53.38
C LYS A 12 36.78 -2.22 51.87
N ARG A 13 35.47 -2.15 51.56
CA ARG A 13 34.82 -2.12 50.22
C ARG A 13 35.04 -0.78 49.47
N GLY A 14 34.93 -0.73 48.12
CA GLY A 14 34.91 0.57 47.39
C GLY A 14 34.75 0.63 45.84
N VAL A 15 33.56 0.33 45.30
CA VAL A 15 32.73 1.19 44.39
C VAL A 15 33.35 2.06 43.23
N CYS A 16 32.96 1.74 41.97
CA CYS A 16 32.58 2.60 40.78
C CYS A 16 33.55 3.31 39.77
N VAL A 17 33.14 3.26 38.47
CA VAL A 17 33.44 4.09 37.23
C VAL A 17 34.92 4.33 36.76
N PRO A 18 35.23 4.88 35.54
CA PRO A 18 34.51 4.99 34.24
C PRO A 18 35.34 4.60 32.96
N PHE A 19 34.78 4.85 31.76
CA PHE A 19 35.36 5.06 30.40
C PHE A 19 36.88 4.89 30.09
N GLY A 20 37.23 4.27 28.93
CA GLY A 20 38.56 4.46 28.29
C GLY A 20 38.85 3.65 27.00
N LYS A 21 39.18 4.32 25.88
CA LYS A 21 39.50 3.73 24.55
C LYS A 21 40.91 3.09 24.47
N LYS A 22 41.09 1.93 23.80
CA LYS A 22 42.04 1.70 22.66
C LYS A 22 42.09 0.26 22.08
N LYS A 23 42.74 0.16 20.91
CA LYS A 23 42.91 -1.01 20.00
C LYS A 23 43.74 -2.16 20.59
N THR A 24 43.50 -3.42 20.18
CA THR A 24 44.50 -4.26 19.42
C THR A 24 43.97 -5.60 18.86
N THR A 25 44.18 -5.77 17.55
CA THR A 25 44.53 -6.96 16.74
C THR A 25 44.42 -8.43 17.22
N ARG A 26 43.81 -9.25 16.32
CA ARG A 26 44.26 -10.56 15.76
C ARG A 26 44.26 -11.86 16.61
N LYS A 27 43.64 -12.89 15.99
CA LYS A 27 44.09 -14.31 15.86
C LYS A 27 44.20 -15.14 17.15
N ASP A 28 44.13 -16.46 17.12
CA ASP A 28 43.58 -17.46 16.19
C ASP A 28 43.19 -18.66 17.07
N ASN A 29 42.27 -19.54 16.64
CA ASN A 29 42.38 -20.95 17.04
C ASN A 29 41.58 -21.91 16.16
N THR A 30 42.21 -23.05 15.83
CA THR A 30 41.67 -24.08 14.94
C THR A 30 41.42 -25.40 15.69
N MET A 31 40.17 -25.83 15.70
CA MET A 31 39.70 -27.16 15.26
C MET A 31 40.55 -28.42 15.58
N THR A 32 39.93 -29.48 16.13
CA THR A 32 39.61 -30.80 15.49
C THR A 32 39.77 -32.05 16.42
N MET A 33 38.94 -33.10 16.19
CA MET A 33 39.14 -34.55 16.54
C MET A 33 39.00 -34.98 18.02
N MET A 34 38.67 -36.23 18.42
CA MET A 34 38.10 -37.48 17.80
C MET A 34 37.41 -38.28 18.95
N ARG A 35 36.18 -38.84 18.87
CA ARG A 35 35.66 -40.10 18.24
C ARG A 35 35.93 -41.42 19.03
N ARG A 36 34.97 -42.40 18.99
CA ARG A 36 34.95 -43.82 19.54
C ARG A 36 34.56 -44.00 21.04
N VAL A 37 33.92 -45.11 21.53
CA VAL A 37 33.19 -46.28 20.94
C VAL A 37 32.36 -47.12 21.99
N LEU A 38 31.45 -48.03 21.52
CA LEU A 38 30.92 -49.29 22.14
C LEU A 38 29.64 -49.36 23.05
N ARG A 39 29.16 -50.62 23.16
CA ARG A 39 27.92 -51.30 23.68
C ARG A 39 27.64 -51.15 25.22
N GLY A 40 26.53 -51.58 25.86
CA GLY A 40 25.21 -52.15 25.45
C GLY A 40 24.57 -53.18 26.45
N GLY A 41 23.24 -53.14 26.73
CA GLY A 41 22.43 -54.08 27.57
C GLY A 41 21.03 -53.48 27.93
N LYS A 42 19.85 -54.14 27.92
CA LYS A 42 19.23 -55.31 28.65
C LYS A 42 18.91 -55.06 30.15
N ARG A 43 17.75 -55.45 30.76
CA ARG A 43 16.32 -55.64 30.35
C ARG A 43 15.42 -56.01 31.60
N GLY A 44 14.16 -55.54 31.69
CA GLY A 44 13.11 -56.02 32.65
C GLY A 44 13.01 -55.27 34.02
N GLY A 45 11.92 -55.33 34.82
CA GLY A 45 10.56 -55.84 34.56
C GLY A 45 9.59 -55.87 35.80
N VAL A 46 8.42 -55.20 35.68
CA VAL A 46 7.06 -55.41 36.30
C VAL A 46 6.87 -55.84 37.79
N LEU A 47 6.17 -55.04 38.62
CA LEU A 47 4.92 -55.38 39.40
C LEU A 47 4.39 -54.19 40.27
N VAL A 48 3.32 -54.39 41.05
CA VAL A 48 2.38 -53.34 41.57
C VAL A 48 2.23 -53.35 43.14
N PRO A 49 1.30 -52.65 43.87
CA PRO A 49 1.71 -51.79 45.00
C PRO A 49 1.08 -52.05 46.39
N VAL A 50 1.59 -51.39 47.45
CA VAL A 50 0.96 -51.21 48.79
C VAL A 50 1.24 -49.80 49.35
N SER A 51 0.40 -49.32 50.28
CA SER A 51 0.35 -47.97 50.91
C SER A 51 1.24 -47.75 52.15
N LEU A 52 1.45 -46.48 52.56
CA LEU A 52 1.58 -46.09 54.00
C LEU A 52 1.21 -44.60 54.28
N SER A 53 1.31 -44.16 55.54
CA SER A 53 0.61 -42.99 56.16
C SER A 53 1.58 -41.81 56.53
N TRP A 54 1.24 -40.72 57.28
CA TRP A 54 0.75 -40.66 58.69
C TRP A 54 0.44 -39.21 59.21
N GLY A 55 -0.36 -39.07 60.29
CA GLY A 55 -0.49 -37.89 61.20
C GLY A 55 -1.48 -36.73 60.83
N GLY A 56 -2.22 -36.08 61.76
CA GLY A 56 -2.55 -36.43 63.16
C GLY A 56 -3.27 -35.33 64.01
N GLY A 57 -4.49 -35.59 64.52
CA GLY A 57 -5.17 -34.94 65.70
C GLY A 57 -5.91 -33.58 65.51
N GLY A 58 -7.03 -33.26 66.20
CA GLY A 58 -7.98 -34.11 66.96
C GLY A 58 -9.03 -33.38 67.86
N LYS A 59 -10.25 -33.97 68.01
CA LYS A 59 -11.39 -33.65 68.95
C LYS A 59 -12.23 -32.39 68.59
N ARG A 60 -13.54 -32.25 68.91
CA ARG A 60 -14.46 -32.93 69.89
C ARG A 60 -15.96 -32.99 69.40
N CYS A 61 -16.81 -33.67 70.17
CA CYS A 61 -18.26 -34.04 70.03
C CYS A 61 -19.29 -32.85 69.98
N SER A 62 -20.63 -32.93 69.76
CA SER A 62 -21.64 -33.95 69.30
C SER A 62 -23.09 -33.35 69.21
N HIS A 63 -24.10 -34.14 68.77
CA HIS A 63 -25.59 -34.03 68.96
C HIS A 63 -26.51 -33.23 68.00
N SER A 64 -27.06 -33.96 67.01
CA SER A 64 -28.50 -34.22 66.70
C SER A 64 -29.67 -33.28 67.08
N PHE A 65 -30.50 -32.94 66.08
CA PHE A 65 -31.99 -32.87 66.03
C PHE A 65 -32.40 -33.21 64.55
N VAL A 66 -33.54 -33.77 64.11
CA VAL A 66 -34.95 -33.96 64.57
C VAL A 66 -35.85 -32.73 64.31
N GLY A 67 -37.06 -32.83 63.72
CA GLY A 67 -37.74 -33.92 62.98
C GLY A 67 -39.21 -33.58 62.59
N GLY A 68 -39.89 -34.45 61.82
CA GLY A 68 -41.36 -34.42 61.56
C GLY A 68 -41.81 -33.94 60.16
N PHE A 69 -42.98 -34.33 59.62
CA PHE A 69 -44.02 -35.24 60.14
C PHE A 69 -44.83 -35.96 59.01
N VAL A 70 -45.27 -37.19 59.32
CA VAL A 70 -46.45 -38.02 58.88
C VAL A 70 -47.43 -37.43 57.83
N GLY A 71 -48.05 -38.17 56.88
CA GLY A 71 -48.23 -39.63 56.61
C GLY A 71 -49.08 -39.82 55.31
N ILE A 72 -49.90 -40.86 55.05
CA ILE A 72 -50.18 -42.18 55.68
C ILE A 72 -50.90 -43.10 54.62
N PRO A 73 -50.97 -44.46 54.73
CA PRO A 73 -51.29 -45.36 53.58
C PRO A 73 -52.51 -46.32 53.75
N LYS A 74 -52.83 -47.10 52.69
CA LYS A 74 -53.50 -48.45 52.57
C LYS A 74 -53.71 -48.75 51.06
N THR A 75 -53.76 -49.97 50.48
CA THR A 75 -53.72 -51.38 50.94
C THR A 75 -53.17 -52.30 49.80
N PRO A 76 -52.73 -53.56 50.03
CA PRO A 76 -52.06 -54.42 49.03
C PRO A 76 -52.87 -55.67 48.58
N THR A 77 -52.47 -56.33 47.50
CA THR A 77 -52.38 -57.83 47.26
C THR A 77 -52.21 -58.15 45.75
N SER A 78 -51.77 -59.34 45.29
CA SER A 78 -50.63 -60.19 45.71
C SER A 78 -50.35 -61.32 44.67
N TRP A 79 -49.18 -61.97 44.80
CA TRP A 79 -48.87 -63.36 44.39
C TRP A 79 -48.52 -63.68 42.91
N ARG A 80 -48.24 -64.98 42.64
CA ARG A 80 -47.20 -65.49 41.72
C ARG A 80 -47.71 -66.53 40.70
N ARG A 81 -46.86 -66.77 39.69
CA ARG A 81 -46.70 -67.99 38.84
C ARG A 81 -47.75 -68.24 37.75
N GLY A 82 -47.28 -68.13 36.50
CA GLY A 82 -47.25 -69.29 35.59
C GLY A 82 -48.15 -69.24 34.35
N GLY A 83 -47.53 -69.38 33.17
CA GLY A 83 -48.17 -70.00 32.00
C GLY A 83 -48.39 -69.13 30.76
N ILE A 84 -47.72 -69.54 29.66
CA ILE A 84 -48.33 -69.83 28.36
C ILE A 84 -48.79 -68.67 27.42
N LEU A 85 -48.36 -68.83 26.16
CA LEU A 85 -48.82 -68.26 24.87
C LEU A 85 -48.66 -66.76 24.51
N LEU A 86 -47.96 -66.60 23.37
CA LEU A 86 -48.30 -65.81 22.17
C LEU A 86 -48.28 -64.26 22.15
N ARG A 87 -47.55 -63.79 21.11
CA ARG A 87 -47.83 -62.64 20.23
C ARG A 87 -47.47 -61.19 20.65
N THR A 88 -46.93 -60.51 19.64
CA THR A 88 -47.02 -59.08 19.27
C THR A 88 -46.23 -58.00 20.04
N PHE A 89 -45.35 -57.35 19.26
CA PHE A 89 -44.90 -55.95 19.30
C PHE A 89 -44.13 -55.37 20.51
N ALA A 90 -42.81 -55.28 20.28
CA ALA A 90 -42.08 -54.01 20.07
C ALA A 90 -40.99 -53.63 21.10
N SER A 91 -39.78 -53.37 20.55
CA SER A 91 -38.55 -52.93 21.21
C SER A 91 -37.94 -53.94 22.21
N SER A 92 -36.63 -54.00 22.42
CA SER A 92 -35.61 -52.97 22.21
C SER A 92 -34.23 -53.53 21.81
N SER A 93 -33.34 -52.63 21.38
CA SER A 93 -31.86 -52.69 21.45
C SER A 93 -31.12 -54.03 21.21
N SER A 94 -30.19 -54.00 20.24
CA SER A 94 -28.76 -54.06 20.59
C SER A 94 -27.86 -53.52 19.46
N VAL A 95 -26.61 -53.22 19.82
CA VAL A 95 -25.58 -52.59 18.99
C VAL A 95 -24.55 -53.64 18.60
N GLU A 96 -24.24 -53.80 17.31
CA GLU A 96 -22.85 -53.76 16.80
C GLU A 96 -22.73 -53.78 15.26
N SER A 97 -22.32 -52.64 14.72
CA SER A 97 -21.05 -52.48 13.97
C SER A 97 -20.69 -53.42 12.78
N ILE A 98 -20.69 -52.80 11.58
CA ILE A 98 -19.69 -52.92 10.47
C ILE A 98 -20.00 -53.80 9.22
N TYR A 99 -19.81 -53.13 8.06
CA TYR A 99 -19.74 -53.56 6.64
C TYR A 99 -20.86 -54.46 6.04
N GLY A 100 -21.96 -53.80 5.63
CA GLY A 100 -22.92 -54.28 4.62
C GLY A 100 -23.24 -53.20 3.56
N ARG A 101 -23.45 -53.58 2.29
CA ARG A 101 -23.48 -52.68 1.11
C ARG A 101 -24.90 -52.51 0.53
N SER A 102 -25.60 -51.42 0.90
CA SER A 102 -26.82 -50.92 0.23
C SER A 102 -27.12 -49.49 0.74
N SER A 103 -27.15 -48.46 -0.11
CA SER A 103 -28.21 -48.08 -1.07
C SER A 103 -29.40 -47.34 -0.43
N LEU A 104 -29.61 -46.09 -0.88
CA LEU A 104 -30.82 -45.26 -0.76
C LEU A 104 -31.38 -44.94 0.64
N ASN A 105 -31.10 -43.72 1.11
CA ASN A 105 -32.18 -42.77 1.43
C ASN A 105 -31.65 -41.32 1.49
N SER A 106 -32.09 -40.47 0.56
CA SER A 106 -31.63 -39.08 0.44
C SER A 106 -32.77 -38.17 -0.08
N SER A 107 -33.82 -38.04 0.72
CA SER A 107 -35.06 -37.35 0.32
C SER A 107 -35.75 -36.62 1.51
N ALA A 108 -35.04 -35.66 2.11
CA ALA A 108 -35.57 -34.79 3.16
C ALA A 108 -34.90 -33.39 3.16
N ASP A 109 -34.80 -32.76 1.98
CA ASP A 109 -34.33 -31.37 1.84
C ASP A 109 -35.49 -30.41 2.15
N GLU A 110 -35.53 -29.85 3.36
CA GLU A 110 -36.60 -28.95 3.83
C GLU A 110 -36.76 -27.75 2.86
N ARG A 111 -37.97 -27.55 2.29
CA ARG A 111 -38.27 -26.39 1.43
C ARG A 111 -38.32 -25.11 2.26
N LYS A 112 -37.16 -24.45 2.39
CA LYS A 112 -37.04 -23.09 2.94
C LYS A 112 -37.83 -22.09 2.07
N LYS A 113 -38.79 -21.39 2.68
CA LYS A 113 -39.77 -20.52 2.02
C LYS A 113 -39.13 -19.30 1.34
N SER A 114 -38.14 -18.68 1.98
CA SER A 114 -37.58 -17.39 1.54
C SER A 114 -36.06 -17.45 1.35
N LEU A 115 -35.56 -16.88 0.26
CA LEU A 115 -34.13 -16.65 0.02
C LEU A 115 -33.76 -15.21 0.41
N VAL A 116 -32.83 -15.04 1.34
CA VAL A 116 -32.23 -13.75 1.66
C VAL A 116 -30.85 -13.66 1.00
N ILE A 117 -30.55 -12.52 0.37
CA ILE A 117 -29.27 -12.26 -0.30
C ILE A 117 -28.60 -11.06 0.38
N VAL A 118 -27.37 -11.25 0.86
CA VAL A 118 -26.56 -10.22 1.52
C VAL A 118 -25.20 -10.08 0.82
N GLU A 119 -24.39 -9.08 1.21
CA GLU A 119 -23.06 -8.93 0.63
C GLU A 119 -22.07 -10.00 1.14
N SER A 120 -21.92 -10.17 2.46
CA SER A 120 -20.80 -10.92 3.05
C SER A 120 -21.20 -12.24 3.76
N PRO A 121 -20.32 -13.26 3.78
CA PRO A 121 -20.62 -14.56 4.40
C PRO A 121 -20.79 -14.53 5.93
N ALA A 122 -20.17 -13.57 6.63
CA ALA A 122 -20.34 -13.42 8.08
C ALA A 122 -21.74 -12.88 8.39
N LYS A 123 -22.13 -11.77 7.74
CA LYS A 123 -23.49 -11.20 7.80
C LYS A 123 -24.56 -12.25 7.45
N ALA A 124 -24.31 -13.10 6.44
CA ALA A 124 -25.21 -14.18 6.05
C ALA A 124 -25.46 -15.17 7.20
N LYS A 125 -24.40 -15.66 7.83
CA LYS A 125 -24.47 -16.63 8.94
C LYS A 125 -25.19 -16.04 10.16
N THR A 126 -24.90 -14.78 10.51
CA THR A 126 -25.56 -14.10 11.64
C THR A 126 -27.05 -13.94 11.40
N ILE A 127 -27.46 -13.52 10.21
CA ILE A 127 -28.88 -13.32 9.87
C ILE A 127 -29.63 -14.65 9.76
N GLU A 128 -29.02 -15.74 9.26
CA GLU A 128 -29.67 -17.06 9.24
C GLU A 128 -29.95 -17.59 10.66
N ASN A 129 -29.08 -17.29 11.63
CA ASN A 129 -29.31 -17.62 13.05
C ASN A 129 -30.48 -16.82 13.67
N TYR A 130 -30.75 -15.60 13.20
CA TYR A 130 -31.83 -14.75 13.71
C TYR A 130 -33.19 -15.09 13.11
N LEU A 131 -33.23 -15.33 11.78
CA LEU A 131 -34.45 -15.61 11.04
C LEU A 131 -34.90 -17.08 11.13
N GLY A 132 -33.98 -17.99 11.45
CA GLY A 132 -34.29 -19.40 11.67
C GLY A 132 -34.54 -20.20 10.38
N LYS A 133 -35.17 -21.37 10.55
CA LYS A 133 -35.22 -22.42 9.51
C LYS A 133 -35.93 -22.00 8.20
N ASP A 134 -36.96 -21.17 8.27
CA ASP A 134 -37.79 -20.79 7.11
C ASP A 134 -37.02 -20.00 6.05
N TYR A 135 -35.91 -19.37 6.42
CA TYR A 135 -35.09 -18.53 5.56
C TYR A 135 -33.78 -19.22 5.19
N ARG A 136 -33.36 -19.10 3.93
CA ARG A 136 -32.00 -19.44 3.47
C ARG A 136 -31.24 -18.15 3.22
N VAL A 137 -30.08 -17.95 3.83
CA VAL A 137 -29.29 -16.73 3.62
C VAL A 137 -28.03 -17.03 2.81
N LEU A 138 -27.81 -16.30 1.72
CA LEU A 138 -26.64 -16.44 0.84
C LEU A 138 -25.92 -15.09 0.64
N ALA A 139 -24.61 -15.15 0.41
CA ALA A 139 -23.76 -13.98 0.22
C ALA A 139 -23.28 -13.84 -1.23
N THR A 140 -23.34 -12.64 -1.80
CA THR A 140 -22.80 -12.34 -3.13
C THR A 140 -21.26 -12.31 -3.18
N ARG A 141 -20.65 -11.93 -2.04
CA ARG A 141 -19.24 -11.52 -1.86
C ARG A 141 -18.89 -10.26 -2.65
N GLY A 142 -19.64 -9.19 -2.39
CA GLY A 142 -19.50 -7.91 -3.08
C GLY A 142 -20.23 -7.88 -4.43
N HIS A 143 -19.71 -7.08 -5.36
CA HIS A 143 -20.28 -6.90 -6.69
C HIS A 143 -20.28 -8.19 -7.53
N VAL A 144 -21.43 -8.47 -8.15
CA VAL A 144 -21.68 -9.68 -8.98
C VAL A 144 -21.49 -9.42 -10.48
N ARG A 145 -21.47 -8.15 -10.87
CA ARG A 145 -21.15 -7.62 -12.20
C ARG A 145 -20.12 -6.50 -12.07
N ASP A 146 -19.48 -6.16 -13.17
CA ASP A 146 -18.76 -4.90 -13.35
C ASP A 146 -18.83 -4.49 -14.84
N LEU A 147 -18.39 -3.28 -15.18
CA LEU A 147 -18.19 -2.87 -16.56
C LEU A 147 -17.19 -3.80 -17.26
N VAL A 148 -17.37 -4.03 -18.57
CA VAL A 148 -16.39 -4.77 -19.36
C VAL A 148 -15.05 -4.02 -19.35
N ASN A 149 -13.94 -4.73 -19.08
CA ASN A 149 -12.60 -4.14 -19.09
C ASN A 149 -12.06 -4.01 -20.53
N LYS A 150 -12.73 -3.16 -21.32
CA LYS A 150 -12.42 -2.76 -22.70
C LYS A 150 -12.99 -1.36 -22.96
N GLU A 151 -12.46 -0.72 -24.00
CA GLU A 151 -13.02 0.49 -24.60
C GLU A 151 -14.49 0.33 -25.03
N GLY A 152 -15.26 1.42 -25.04
CA GLY A 152 -16.68 1.42 -25.44
C GLY A 152 -17.66 0.77 -24.45
N SER A 153 -17.26 0.57 -23.19
CA SER A 153 -18.10 -0.08 -22.15
C SER A 153 -19.13 0.85 -21.48
N VAL A 154 -18.99 2.17 -21.68
CA VAL A 154 -20.03 3.18 -21.47
C VAL A 154 -20.32 3.79 -22.86
N ASP A 155 -21.55 3.72 -23.34
CA ASP A 155 -21.91 4.19 -24.68
C ASP A 155 -22.49 5.61 -24.67
N PHE A 156 -21.62 6.61 -24.77
CA PHE A 156 -22.03 8.03 -24.71
C PHE A 156 -22.98 8.44 -25.84
N ASN A 157 -23.08 7.67 -26.93
CA ASN A 157 -24.04 7.94 -28.02
C ASN A 157 -25.43 7.35 -27.74
N ASN A 158 -25.55 6.39 -26.82
CA ASN A 158 -26.80 5.73 -26.45
C ASN A 158 -27.12 5.98 -24.97
N ASN A 159 -27.29 7.25 -24.59
CA ASN A 159 -27.63 7.69 -23.21
C ASN A 159 -26.72 7.09 -22.12
N PHE A 160 -25.42 6.92 -22.41
CA PHE A 160 -24.42 6.32 -21.51
C PHE A 160 -24.69 4.84 -21.14
N GLU A 161 -25.30 4.06 -22.04
CA GLU A 161 -25.59 2.63 -21.82
C GLU A 161 -24.33 1.86 -21.37
N MET A 162 -24.42 1.23 -20.20
CA MET A 162 -23.32 0.50 -19.57
C MET A 162 -23.33 -0.98 -19.91
N LYS A 163 -22.21 -1.47 -20.48
CA LYS A 163 -22.02 -2.84 -20.93
C LYS A 163 -21.44 -3.70 -19.81
N TRP A 164 -22.32 -4.39 -19.07
CA TRP A 164 -21.98 -5.20 -17.90
C TRP A 164 -21.52 -6.62 -18.23
N THR A 165 -20.46 -7.09 -17.57
CA THR A 165 -20.07 -8.51 -17.50
C THR A 165 -20.28 -9.06 -16.09
N ALA A 166 -20.47 -10.38 -15.96
CA ALA A 166 -20.45 -11.05 -14.66
C ALA A 166 -19.02 -11.18 -14.14
N THR A 167 -18.83 -11.02 -12.83
CA THR A 167 -17.51 -11.10 -12.18
C THR A 167 -17.08 -12.56 -12.03
N VAL A 168 -15.99 -12.96 -12.68
CA VAL A 168 -15.51 -14.38 -12.73
C VAL A 168 -15.36 -14.99 -11.33
N GLN A 169 -14.86 -14.22 -10.36
CA GLN A 169 -14.67 -14.66 -8.97
C GLN A 169 -15.99 -15.02 -8.27
N ASN A 170 -17.08 -14.31 -8.57
CA ASN A 170 -18.39 -14.44 -7.91
C ASN A 170 -19.38 -15.31 -8.72
N ALA A 171 -19.00 -15.80 -9.90
CA ALA A 171 -19.79 -16.71 -10.73
C ALA A 171 -20.07 -18.09 -10.08
N LYS A 172 -19.38 -18.44 -8.98
CA LYS A 172 -19.76 -19.58 -8.13
C LYS A 172 -20.97 -19.23 -7.25
N TYR A 173 -20.89 -18.16 -6.46
CA TYR A 173 -21.94 -17.76 -5.52
C TYR A 173 -23.24 -17.38 -6.25
N MET A 174 -23.14 -16.76 -7.43
CA MET A 174 -24.33 -16.53 -8.27
C MET A 174 -25.02 -17.81 -8.74
N ARG A 175 -24.31 -18.93 -8.95
CA ARG A 175 -24.95 -20.23 -9.23
C ARG A 175 -25.68 -20.77 -8.00
N GLU A 176 -25.05 -20.70 -6.83
CA GLU A 176 -25.68 -21.08 -5.55
C GLU A 176 -26.94 -20.25 -5.26
N ILE A 177 -26.93 -18.95 -5.59
CA ILE A 177 -28.08 -18.04 -5.53
C ILE A 177 -29.16 -18.42 -6.56
N TYR A 178 -28.81 -18.73 -7.82
CA TYR A 178 -29.80 -19.17 -8.82
C TYR A 178 -30.49 -20.47 -8.40
N ASP A 179 -29.74 -21.45 -7.88
CA ASP A 179 -30.28 -22.75 -7.48
C ASP A 179 -31.09 -22.67 -6.17
N ALA A 180 -30.78 -21.72 -5.29
CA ALA A 180 -31.65 -21.35 -4.18
C ALA A 180 -32.93 -20.64 -4.66
N CYS A 181 -32.82 -19.70 -5.58
CA CYS A 181 -33.94 -18.90 -6.10
C CYS A 181 -34.98 -19.77 -6.83
N LYS A 182 -34.56 -20.86 -7.49
CA LYS A 182 -35.48 -21.88 -8.02
C LYS A 182 -36.37 -22.50 -6.92
N LYS A 183 -35.81 -22.76 -5.74
CA LYS A 183 -36.45 -23.52 -4.64
C LYS A 183 -37.31 -22.70 -3.66
N CYS A 184 -37.16 -21.37 -3.59
CA CYS A 184 -37.89 -20.51 -2.67
C CYS A 184 -39.16 -19.87 -3.30
N ASP A 185 -40.06 -19.37 -2.47
CA ASP A 185 -41.29 -18.68 -2.87
C ASP A 185 -41.08 -17.14 -2.99
N ALA A 186 -40.19 -16.59 -2.16
CA ALA A 186 -39.84 -15.16 -2.13
C ALA A 186 -38.32 -14.92 -2.09
N VAL A 187 -37.90 -13.72 -2.49
CA VAL A 187 -36.50 -13.25 -2.45
C VAL A 187 -36.41 -11.93 -1.68
N VAL A 188 -35.52 -11.85 -0.70
CA VAL A 188 -35.25 -10.64 0.10
C VAL A 188 -33.83 -10.18 -0.14
N LEU A 189 -33.66 -8.90 -0.48
CA LEU A 189 -32.38 -8.27 -0.73
C LEU A 189 -31.96 -7.45 0.50
N ALA A 190 -30.87 -7.85 1.16
CA ALA A 190 -30.44 -7.37 2.48
C ALA A 190 -28.95 -6.96 2.49
N THR A 191 -28.51 -6.34 1.40
CA THR A 191 -27.21 -5.66 1.29
C THR A 191 -27.11 -4.47 2.24
N ASP A 192 -25.92 -3.86 2.33
CA ASP A 192 -25.66 -2.70 3.19
C ASP A 192 -26.50 -1.47 2.74
N PRO A 193 -26.70 -0.44 3.60
CA PRO A 193 -27.68 0.63 3.35
C PRO A 193 -27.18 1.78 2.46
N ASP A 194 -25.98 1.69 1.87
CA ASP A 194 -25.41 2.69 0.96
C ASP A 194 -25.76 2.43 -0.53
N ARG A 195 -25.48 3.39 -1.41
CA ARG A 195 -25.66 3.29 -2.87
C ARG A 195 -24.93 2.11 -3.51
N GLU A 196 -23.78 1.71 -2.96
CA GLU A 196 -23.07 0.49 -3.36
C GLU A 196 -23.91 -0.76 -3.05
N GLY A 197 -24.44 -0.87 -1.83
CA GLY A 197 -25.35 -1.93 -1.43
C GLY A 197 -26.65 -1.96 -2.23
N GLU A 198 -27.21 -0.79 -2.57
CA GLU A 198 -28.40 -0.69 -3.43
C GLU A 198 -28.10 -1.18 -4.86
N ALA A 199 -26.95 -0.79 -5.42
CA ALA A 199 -26.49 -1.24 -6.73
C ALA A 199 -26.19 -2.75 -6.77
N ILE A 200 -25.64 -3.35 -5.71
CA ILE A 200 -25.49 -4.82 -5.62
C ILE A 200 -26.87 -5.49 -5.65
N SER A 201 -27.86 -4.95 -4.92
CA SER A 201 -29.24 -5.46 -4.95
C SER A 201 -29.87 -5.36 -6.34
N TRP A 202 -29.71 -4.22 -7.02
CA TRP A 202 -30.18 -4.03 -8.40
C TRP A 202 -29.49 -4.98 -9.39
N HIS A 203 -28.15 -5.09 -9.33
CA HIS A 203 -27.39 -6.02 -10.16
C HIS A 203 -27.87 -7.47 -10.00
N VAL A 204 -28.07 -7.94 -8.77
CA VAL A 204 -28.60 -9.28 -8.47
C VAL A 204 -30.00 -9.46 -9.05
N LEU A 205 -30.91 -8.50 -8.84
CA LEU A 205 -32.25 -8.52 -9.42
C LEU A 205 -32.21 -8.63 -10.96
N GLU A 206 -31.36 -7.86 -11.62
CA GLU A 206 -31.15 -7.94 -13.07
C GLU A 206 -30.46 -9.24 -13.53
N MET A 207 -29.77 -9.97 -12.66
CA MET A 207 -29.31 -11.34 -12.97
C MET A 207 -30.46 -12.34 -12.90
N LEU A 208 -31.35 -12.21 -11.90
CA LEU A 208 -32.50 -13.10 -11.69
C LEU A 208 -33.58 -12.91 -12.76
N LYS A 209 -33.89 -11.65 -13.13
CA LYS A 209 -34.75 -11.31 -14.28
C LYS A 209 -34.21 -11.91 -15.59
N LYS A 210 -32.94 -11.66 -15.92
CA LYS A 210 -32.30 -12.18 -17.15
C LYS A 210 -32.22 -13.72 -17.22
N LYS A 211 -32.33 -14.42 -16.09
CA LYS A 211 -32.46 -15.89 -16.02
C LYS A 211 -33.91 -16.40 -15.95
N LYS A 212 -34.92 -15.53 -16.04
CA LYS A 212 -36.36 -15.83 -15.90
C LYS A 212 -36.71 -16.59 -14.60
N LEU A 213 -36.02 -16.30 -13.48
CA LEU A 213 -36.21 -17.02 -12.21
C LEU A 213 -37.33 -16.45 -11.31
N LEU A 214 -37.85 -15.27 -11.65
CA LEU A 214 -38.87 -14.55 -10.89
C LEU A 214 -40.26 -14.59 -11.56
N SER A 215 -40.27 -14.72 -12.89
CA SER A 215 -41.43 -14.91 -13.76
C SER A 215 -41.76 -16.40 -13.88
N GLY A 216 -42.97 -16.80 -13.50
CA GLY A 216 -43.41 -18.20 -13.49
C GLY A 216 -43.76 -18.79 -14.86
N GLU A 217 -42.87 -18.69 -15.85
CA GLU A 217 -42.98 -19.31 -17.17
C GLU A 217 -42.40 -20.73 -17.16
N ASP A 218 -43.23 -21.72 -16.81
CA ASP A 218 -42.88 -23.13 -17.04
C ASP A 218 -42.96 -23.48 -18.53
N LYS A 219 -41.96 -24.24 -19.01
CA LYS A 219 -41.83 -24.59 -20.44
C LYS A 219 -42.83 -25.68 -20.85
N LYS A 220 -44.00 -25.29 -21.35
CA LYS A 220 -44.85 -26.18 -22.16
C LYS A 220 -45.68 -25.44 -23.21
N ALA A 221 -45.06 -25.16 -24.35
CA ALA A 221 -45.74 -24.71 -25.57
C ALA A 221 -45.19 -25.52 -26.76
N THR A 222 -45.89 -26.59 -27.13
CA THR A 222 -45.55 -27.42 -28.30
C THR A 222 -46.85 -28.01 -28.85
N THR A 223 -47.24 -27.52 -30.03
CA THR A 223 -48.15 -28.18 -30.98
C THR A 223 -49.66 -28.24 -30.64
N THR A 224 -50.43 -27.44 -31.41
CA THR A 224 -51.77 -27.77 -31.97
C THR A 224 -53.01 -27.80 -31.05
N THR A 225 -53.74 -26.66 -31.09
CA THR A 225 -55.20 -26.51 -31.38
C THR A 225 -56.29 -27.17 -30.50
N THR A 226 -57.51 -26.64 -30.64
CA THR A 226 -58.83 -27.18 -30.18
C THR A 226 -59.10 -27.24 -28.68
N SER A 227 -59.56 -26.10 -28.17
CA SER A 227 -60.63 -25.91 -27.18
C SER A 227 -61.44 -27.13 -26.69
N SER A 228 -61.39 -27.38 -25.38
CA SER A 228 -62.55 -27.81 -24.56
C SER A 228 -62.34 -27.42 -23.09
N SER A 229 -63.43 -27.29 -22.32
CA SER A 229 -63.41 -26.88 -20.91
C SER A 229 -62.89 -27.98 -19.96
N GLY A 230 -62.16 -27.58 -18.92
CA GLY A 230 -61.69 -28.49 -17.86
C GLY A 230 -61.09 -27.71 -16.68
N SER A 231 -61.45 -28.08 -15.44
CA SER A 231 -61.05 -27.35 -14.23
C SER A 231 -59.79 -27.93 -13.58
N SER A 232 -58.73 -27.13 -13.48
CA SER A 232 -57.68 -27.20 -12.42
C SER A 232 -56.58 -26.15 -12.63
N SER A 233 -56.88 -24.87 -12.41
CA SER A 233 -55.91 -23.78 -12.59
C SER A 233 -54.88 -23.70 -11.45
N SER A 234 -53.80 -24.50 -11.56
CA SER A 234 -52.60 -24.32 -10.73
C SER A 234 -51.94 -22.98 -11.06
N LYS A 235 -52.32 -21.94 -10.29
CA LYS A 235 -52.03 -20.54 -10.61
C LYS A 235 -50.57 -20.21 -10.33
N SER A 236 -49.75 -20.25 -11.39
CA SER A 236 -48.33 -19.86 -11.35
C SER A 236 -48.15 -18.48 -10.70
N LYS A 237 -47.50 -18.44 -9.53
CA LYS A 237 -47.22 -17.19 -8.80
C LYS A 237 -45.86 -16.64 -9.23
N SER A 238 -45.83 -15.37 -9.62
CA SER A 238 -44.61 -14.59 -9.65
C SER A 238 -43.99 -14.54 -8.24
N LYS A 239 -42.67 -14.65 -8.15
CA LYS A 239 -41.97 -14.62 -6.86
C LYS A 239 -41.87 -13.18 -6.38
N HIS A 240 -42.31 -12.94 -5.15
CA HIS A 240 -42.20 -11.60 -4.55
C HIS A 240 -40.73 -11.29 -4.25
N VAL A 241 -40.32 -10.06 -4.58
CA VAL A 241 -38.98 -9.54 -4.28
C VAL A 241 -39.14 -8.31 -3.41
N SER A 242 -38.38 -8.24 -2.31
CA SER A 242 -38.36 -7.08 -1.41
C SER A 242 -36.93 -6.69 -1.04
N ARG A 243 -36.75 -5.43 -0.66
CA ARG A 243 -35.49 -4.84 -0.18
C ARG A 243 -35.63 -4.49 1.31
N VAL A 244 -34.63 -4.87 2.09
CA VAL A 244 -34.57 -4.66 3.55
C VAL A 244 -33.23 -4.01 3.89
N THR A 245 -33.25 -3.00 4.77
CA THR A 245 -32.08 -2.21 5.21
C THR A 245 -32.07 -2.07 6.73
N PHE A 246 -30.87 -2.11 7.33
CA PHE A 246 -30.66 -1.94 8.78
C PHE A 246 -29.26 -1.39 9.06
N THR A 247 -29.17 -0.46 10.02
CA THR A 247 -27.93 0.24 10.42
C THR A 247 -27.05 -0.57 11.38
N GLU A 248 -27.57 -1.64 11.99
CA GLU A 248 -26.83 -2.54 12.88
C GLU A 248 -27.27 -4.00 12.70
N VAL A 249 -26.33 -4.94 12.85
CA VAL A 249 -26.60 -6.39 12.70
C VAL A 249 -26.95 -7.00 14.05
N THR A 250 -28.05 -6.56 14.65
CA THR A 250 -28.61 -7.12 15.89
C THR A 250 -29.90 -7.88 15.62
N LYS A 251 -30.26 -8.84 16.49
CA LYS A 251 -31.48 -9.65 16.33
C LYS A 251 -32.74 -8.77 16.22
N ASN A 252 -32.84 -7.72 17.04
CA ASN A 252 -34.01 -6.85 17.06
C ASN A 252 -34.10 -5.99 15.80
N ALA A 253 -33.00 -5.32 15.40
CA ALA A 253 -32.99 -4.48 14.20
C ALA A 253 -33.25 -5.29 12.92
N VAL A 254 -32.70 -6.50 12.81
CA VAL A 254 -32.96 -7.39 11.68
C VAL A 254 -34.42 -7.85 11.63
N LEU A 255 -35.03 -8.22 12.77
CA LEU A 255 -36.44 -8.63 12.81
C LEU A 255 -37.40 -7.46 12.53
N GLU A 256 -37.12 -6.27 13.04
CA GLU A 256 -37.91 -5.06 12.73
C GLU A 256 -37.81 -4.69 11.24
N ALA A 257 -36.61 -4.71 10.67
CA ALA A 257 -36.39 -4.39 9.25
C ALA A 257 -37.09 -5.40 8.31
N PHE A 258 -37.15 -6.68 8.68
CA PHE A 258 -37.96 -7.68 7.95
C PHE A 258 -39.47 -7.46 8.08
N GLY A 259 -39.93 -6.75 9.12
CA GLY A 259 -41.31 -6.27 9.24
C GLY A 259 -41.62 -4.99 8.45
N LYS A 260 -40.60 -4.32 7.90
CA LYS A 260 -40.71 -3.06 7.14
C LYS A 260 -39.98 -3.15 5.78
N PRO A 261 -40.35 -4.10 4.89
CA PRO A 261 -39.75 -4.18 3.56
C PRO A 261 -40.09 -2.96 2.69
N ARG A 262 -39.16 -2.57 1.82
CA ARG A 262 -39.33 -1.56 0.76
C ARG A 262 -39.02 -2.14 -0.62
N GLU A 263 -39.21 -1.34 -1.66
CA GLU A 263 -38.67 -1.63 -3.00
C GLU A 263 -37.21 -1.14 -3.12
N ILE A 264 -36.55 -1.45 -4.25
CA ILE A 264 -35.21 -0.91 -4.54
C ILE A 264 -35.34 0.58 -4.86
N ASP A 265 -34.49 1.40 -4.25
CA ASP A 265 -34.43 2.83 -4.56
C ASP A 265 -33.60 3.04 -5.82
N LEU A 266 -34.26 3.31 -6.94
CA LEU A 266 -33.62 3.49 -8.24
C LEU A 266 -32.74 4.74 -8.31
N ARG A 267 -32.88 5.69 -7.37
CA ARG A 267 -32.17 6.98 -7.38
C ARG A 267 -30.78 6.83 -6.82
N LEU A 268 -30.65 6.04 -5.75
CA LEU A 268 -29.36 5.55 -5.25
C LEU A 268 -28.65 4.66 -6.30
N VAL A 269 -29.41 3.86 -7.07
CA VAL A 269 -28.85 3.10 -8.21
C VAL A 269 -28.35 4.04 -9.31
N ASP A 270 -29.14 5.04 -9.71
CA ASP A 270 -28.75 6.02 -10.73
C ASP A 270 -27.55 6.88 -10.29
N ALA A 271 -27.44 7.24 -9.00
CA ALA A 271 -26.25 7.90 -8.45
C ALA A 271 -25.00 6.99 -8.47
N TYR A 272 -25.16 5.69 -8.21
CA TYR A 272 -24.09 4.70 -8.41
C TYR A 272 -23.71 4.56 -9.89
N LEU A 273 -24.69 4.48 -10.79
CA LEU A 273 -24.48 4.38 -12.24
C LEU A 273 -23.75 5.61 -12.79
N ALA A 274 -24.18 6.81 -12.37
CA ALA A 274 -23.52 8.09 -12.63
C ALA A 274 -22.04 8.01 -12.22
N ARG A 275 -21.77 7.62 -10.97
CA ARG A 275 -20.42 7.48 -10.44
C ARG A 275 -19.57 6.48 -11.23
N ARG A 276 -20.11 5.28 -11.50
CA ARG A 276 -19.38 4.20 -12.18
C ARG A 276 -19.04 4.59 -13.62
N ALA A 277 -19.96 5.25 -14.33
CA ALA A 277 -19.71 5.78 -15.67
C ALA A 277 -18.69 6.92 -15.65
N LEU A 278 -18.84 7.89 -14.75
CA LEU A 278 -17.94 9.04 -14.57
C LEU A 278 -16.49 8.59 -14.30
N ASP A 279 -16.30 7.74 -13.29
CA ASP A 279 -14.97 7.25 -12.90
C ASP A 279 -14.33 6.36 -14.01
N TYR A 280 -15.15 5.68 -14.83
CA TYR A 280 -14.69 4.97 -16.03
C TYR A 280 -14.29 5.93 -17.17
N LEU A 281 -15.14 6.91 -17.52
CA LEU A 281 -14.91 7.86 -18.62
C LEU A 281 -13.69 8.74 -18.35
N TYR A 282 -13.56 9.25 -17.13
CA TYR A 282 -12.37 9.97 -16.67
C TYR A 282 -11.14 9.04 -16.72
N GLY A 283 -11.23 7.89 -16.06
CA GLY A 283 -10.09 7.00 -15.83
C GLY A 283 -9.52 6.38 -17.11
N PHE A 284 -10.36 5.87 -18.00
CA PHE A 284 -9.93 5.21 -19.23
C PHE A 284 -9.28 6.20 -20.21
N THR A 285 -9.96 7.32 -20.47
CA THR A 285 -9.55 8.34 -21.45
C THR A 285 -8.24 9.01 -21.03
N LEU A 286 -8.16 9.49 -19.79
CA LEU A 286 -6.99 10.22 -19.29
C LEU A 286 -5.79 9.31 -19.09
N SER A 287 -5.99 8.04 -18.70
CA SER A 287 -4.90 7.05 -18.74
C SER A 287 -4.37 6.86 -20.16
N GLY A 288 -5.26 6.79 -21.16
CA GLY A 288 -4.87 6.75 -22.58
C GLY A 288 -4.09 7.98 -23.06
N VAL A 289 -4.32 9.18 -22.50
CA VAL A 289 -3.48 10.38 -22.73
C VAL A 289 -2.11 10.23 -22.05
N LEU A 290 -2.09 9.93 -20.74
CA LEU A 290 -0.87 9.75 -19.95
C LEU A 290 0.08 8.72 -20.61
N TRP A 291 -0.45 7.59 -21.08
CA TRP A 291 0.31 6.51 -21.74
C TRP A 291 1.01 6.95 -23.03
N ARG A 292 0.52 8.00 -23.69
CA ARG A 292 1.09 8.56 -24.93
C ARG A 292 2.02 9.75 -24.70
N LYS A 293 1.85 10.49 -23.61
CA LYS A 293 2.59 11.75 -23.34
C LYS A 293 3.71 11.62 -22.31
N LEU A 294 3.59 10.74 -21.31
CA LEU A 294 4.60 10.60 -20.26
C LEU A 294 5.51 9.35 -20.47
N PRO A 295 6.82 9.44 -20.16
CA PRO A 295 7.74 8.31 -20.31
C PRO A 295 7.42 7.17 -19.33
N ASN A 296 7.43 5.92 -19.84
CA ASN A 296 7.06 4.70 -19.11
C ASN A 296 5.66 4.70 -18.46
N ALA A 297 4.73 5.48 -19.04
CA ALA A 297 3.43 5.69 -18.45
C ALA A 297 2.44 4.52 -18.50
N THR A 298 2.75 3.37 -19.11
CA THR A 298 1.81 2.27 -19.41
C THR A 298 1.17 1.57 -18.20
N SER A 299 1.52 1.95 -16.96
CA SER A 299 0.83 1.53 -15.73
C SER A 299 0.32 2.71 -14.88
N LEU A 300 0.52 3.94 -15.32
CA LEU A 300 -0.10 5.13 -14.72
C LEU A 300 -1.60 5.09 -15.00
N SER A 301 -2.38 5.56 -14.05
CA SER A 301 -3.81 5.81 -14.19
C SER A 301 -4.23 7.01 -13.35
N ALA A 302 -5.06 7.86 -13.93
CA ALA A 302 -5.71 8.96 -13.23
C ALA A 302 -7.13 8.56 -12.83
N GLY A 303 -7.73 9.34 -11.92
CA GLY A 303 -9.12 9.18 -11.50
C GLY A 303 -9.46 10.33 -10.56
N ARG A 304 -10.47 11.13 -10.89
CA ARG A 304 -10.85 12.41 -10.27
C ARG A 304 -10.42 12.58 -8.80
N VAL A 305 -11.01 11.80 -7.89
CA VAL A 305 -10.74 11.88 -6.44
C VAL A 305 -9.28 11.51 -6.08
N GLN A 306 -8.66 10.57 -6.80
CA GLN A 306 -7.25 10.23 -6.60
C GLN A 306 -6.31 11.33 -7.14
N SER A 307 -6.65 11.97 -8.26
CA SER A 307 -5.84 13.08 -8.80
C SER A 307 -5.79 14.25 -7.83
N ALA A 308 -6.94 14.62 -7.25
CA ALA A 308 -7.03 15.65 -6.21
C ALA A 308 -6.31 15.25 -4.91
N ALA A 309 -6.46 14.00 -4.45
CA ALA A 309 -5.75 13.51 -3.26
C ALA A 309 -4.22 13.41 -3.44
N LEU A 310 -3.75 13.14 -4.66
CA LEU A 310 -2.33 13.20 -5.01
C LEU A 310 -1.84 14.65 -4.99
N ARG A 311 -2.61 15.57 -5.58
CA ARG A 311 -2.28 17.00 -5.65
C ARG A 311 -2.03 17.59 -4.27
N LEU A 312 -2.89 17.30 -3.27
CA LEU A 312 -2.68 17.71 -1.88
C LEU A 312 -1.30 17.28 -1.32
N VAL A 313 -0.90 16.03 -1.57
CA VAL A 313 0.39 15.49 -1.07
C VAL A 313 1.58 16.12 -1.81
N VAL A 314 1.44 16.44 -3.11
CA VAL A 314 2.50 17.11 -3.90
C VAL A 314 2.58 18.60 -3.57
N GLU A 315 1.46 19.29 -3.33
CA GLU A 315 1.44 20.70 -2.89
C GLU A 315 2.06 20.82 -1.50
N ARG A 316 1.74 19.93 -0.54
CA ARG A 316 2.41 19.88 0.77
C ARG A 316 3.92 19.61 0.67
N GLU A 317 4.37 18.74 -0.22
CA GLU A 317 5.82 18.59 -0.43
C GLU A 317 6.42 19.86 -1.02
N THR A 318 5.75 20.51 -1.98
CA THR A 318 6.17 21.81 -2.54
C THR A 318 6.26 22.91 -1.46
N GLU A 319 5.29 22.97 -0.54
CA GLU A 319 5.32 23.85 0.63
C GLU A 319 6.54 23.57 1.51
N VAL A 320 6.83 22.30 1.81
CA VAL A 320 8.00 21.87 2.60
C VAL A 320 9.33 22.16 1.90
N GLU A 321 9.36 22.17 0.56
CA GLU A 321 10.56 22.45 -0.24
C GLU A 321 10.82 23.94 -0.50
N ALA A 322 9.77 24.76 -0.57
CA ALA A 322 9.87 26.21 -0.69
C ALA A 322 10.09 26.91 0.67
N PHE A 323 9.87 26.20 1.77
CA PHE A 323 9.98 26.73 3.12
C PHE A 323 11.44 27.06 3.51
N VAL A 324 11.68 28.31 3.89
CA VAL A 324 12.96 28.77 4.43
C VAL A 324 12.85 28.87 5.97
N PRO A 325 13.60 28.05 6.74
CA PRO A 325 13.65 28.18 8.18
C PRO A 325 14.17 29.55 8.61
N LYS A 326 13.51 30.16 9.60
CA LYS A 326 13.96 31.38 10.27
C LYS A 326 14.25 31.06 11.74
N PRO A 327 15.45 31.39 12.26
CA PRO A 327 15.72 31.28 13.69
C PRO A 327 14.93 32.35 14.44
N TYR A 328 14.50 32.03 15.66
CA TYR A 328 13.87 32.99 16.57
C TYR A 328 14.13 32.59 18.02
N TRP A 329 14.16 33.54 18.95
CA TRP A 329 14.51 33.28 20.34
C TRP A 329 13.32 33.52 21.28
N SER A 330 13.20 32.69 22.32
CA SER A 330 12.30 32.94 23.45
C SER A 330 13.10 32.96 24.74
N VAL A 331 12.96 34.00 25.55
CA VAL A 331 13.55 34.03 26.91
C VAL A 331 12.61 33.31 27.87
N GLN A 332 13.14 32.32 28.60
CA GLN A 332 12.44 31.57 29.64
C GLN A 332 13.12 31.82 30.99
N ALA A 333 12.33 32.00 32.03
CA ALA A 333 12.80 32.28 33.38
C ALA A 333 12.09 31.36 34.38
N THR A 334 12.87 30.60 35.14
CA THR A 334 12.38 29.78 36.25
C THR A 334 12.28 30.67 37.48
N LEU A 335 11.05 30.90 37.92
CA LEU A 335 10.68 31.80 39.01
C LEU A 335 10.43 31.02 40.30
N GLY A 336 10.72 31.63 41.45
CA GLY A 336 10.34 31.11 42.77
C GLY A 336 9.63 32.18 43.59
N GLY A 337 8.54 31.81 44.27
CA GLY A 337 7.85 32.71 45.20
C GLY A 337 8.42 32.62 46.62
N GLU A 338 8.69 33.76 47.25
CA GLU A 338 9.13 33.78 48.67
C GLU A 338 7.98 33.46 49.62
N SER A 339 6.76 33.92 49.30
CA SER A 339 5.53 33.68 50.07
C SER A 339 4.96 32.26 49.95
N SER A 340 5.44 31.45 49.00
CA SER A 340 4.82 30.15 48.69
C SER A 340 5.24 29.07 49.69
N PRO A 341 4.31 28.33 50.32
CA PRO A 341 4.64 27.38 51.40
C PRO A 341 5.56 26.23 50.98
N ASP A 342 5.51 25.80 49.71
CA ASP A 342 6.38 24.74 49.18
C ASP A 342 7.67 25.26 48.53
N ARG A 343 7.82 26.59 48.36
CA ARG A 343 8.88 27.24 47.56
C ARG A 343 9.05 26.64 46.15
N SER A 344 8.00 26.08 45.58
CA SER A 344 8.05 25.42 44.28
C SER A 344 8.38 26.41 43.16
N ALA A 345 9.42 26.09 42.40
CA ALA A 345 9.81 26.87 41.24
C ALA A 345 8.92 26.53 40.04
N PHE A 346 8.67 27.52 39.18
CA PHE A 346 7.80 27.41 38.01
C PHE A 346 8.33 28.25 36.84
N ASP A 347 8.07 27.82 35.61
CA ASP A 347 8.62 28.49 34.42
C ASP A 347 7.68 29.57 33.86
N ALA A 348 8.26 30.72 33.55
CA ALA A 348 7.62 31.85 32.90
C ALA A 348 8.32 32.19 31.57
N LYS A 349 7.57 32.74 30.62
CA LYS A 349 8.09 33.27 29.35
C LYS A 349 8.07 34.80 29.36
N LEU A 350 9.06 35.43 28.72
CA LEU A 350 9.06 36.88 28.53
C LEU A 350 7.90 37.30 27.62
N LEU A 351 7.00 38.14 28.15
CA LEU A 351 5.81 38.66 27.45
C LEU A 351 6.03 40.09 26.94
N SER A 352 6.74 40.93 27.70
CA SER A 352 6.99 42.33 27.34
C SER A 352 8.33 42.81 27.90
N PHE A 353 9.03 43.67 27.15
CA PHE A 353 10.33 44.24 27.51
C PHE A 353 10.37 45.72 27.13
N GLU A 354 10.76 46.58 28.07
CA GLU A 354 10.72 48.06 27.95
C GLU A 354 9.33 48.61 27.52
N GLY A 355 8.27 47.94 27.98
CA GLY A 355 6.89 48.25 27.63
C GLY A 355 6.44 47.79 26.22
N LYS A 356 7.28 47.09 25.46
CA LYS A 356 6.93 46.49 24.16
C LYS A 356 6.61 45.00 24.31
N LYS A 357 5.42 44.58 23.85
CA LYS A 357 5.03 43.16 23.77
C LYS A 357 5.99 42.39 22.86
N ILE A 358 6.47 41.25 23.33
CA ILE A 358 7.35 40.35 22.58
C ILE A 358 6.48 39.42 21.73
N SER A 359 6.59 39.53 20.41
CA SER A 359 6.02 38.57 19.45
C SER A 359 7.07 37.53 19.04
N LYS A 360 6.65 36.50 18.28
CA LYS A 360 7.49 35.36 17.88
C LYS A 360 8.84 35.75 17.25
N PHE A 361 8.90 36.88 16.55
CA PHE A 361 10.11 37.36 15.85
C PHE A 361 10.67 38.67 16.43
N THR A 362 10.29 39.09 17.66
CA THR A 362 10.88 40.31 18.27
C THR A 362 12.31 40.09 18.77
N ILE A 363 12.74 38.84 18.95
CA ILE A 363 14.10 38.49 19.35
C ILE A 363 14.75 37.70 18.20
N GLU A 364 15.57 38.40 17.41
CA GLU A 364 16.16 37.93 16.15
C GLU A 364 17.66 37.58 16.25
N SER A 365 18.29 37.77 17.41
CA SER A 365 19.72 37.52 17.61
C SER A 365 20.06 36.99 19.01
N ASP A 366 21.19 36.28 19.11
CA ASP A 366 21.76 35.82 20.38
C ASP A 366 22.18 37.00 21.27
N GLU A 367 22.62 38.13 20.69
CA GLU A 367 22.96 39.35 21.43
C GLU A 367 21.75 39.96 22.14
N ASN A 368 20.63 40.13 21.42
CA ASN A 368 19.39 40.68 21.97
C ASN A 368 18.83 39.76 23.05
N ALA A 369 18.84 38.44 22.81
CA ALA A 369 18.42 37.44 23.78
C ALA A 369 19.32 37.46 25.04
N ALA A 370 20.63 37.57 24.88
CA ALA A 370 21.60 37.65 25.98
C ALA A 370 21.48 38.96 26.77
N GLU A 371 21.16 40.09 26.12
CA GLU A 371 20.88 41.36 26.81
C GLU A 371 19.61 41.29 27.65
N MET A 372 18.50 40.78 27.09
CA MET A 372 17.25 40.60 27.84
C MET A 372 17.46 39.68 29.05
N VAL A 373 18.15 38.54 28.87
CA VAL A 373 18.52 37.61 29.96
C VAL A 373 19.40 38.30 31.02
N ARG A 374 20.38 39.11 30.60
CA ARG A 374 21.26 39.87 31.51
C ARG A 374 20.47 40.91 32.32
N ARG A 375 19.55 41.64 31.68
CA ARG A 375 18.69 42.62 32.37
C ARG A 375 17.74 41.94 33.35
N ILE A 376 17.12 40.81 32.98
CA ILE A 376 16.26 40.01 33.85
C ILE A 376 17.02 39.50 35.08
N LYS A 377 18.22 38.93 34.90
CA LYS A 377 19.07 38.45 36.03
C LYS A 377 19.58 39.55 36.94
N ASN A 378 19.74 40.78 36.44
CA ASN A 378 20.18 41.92 37.24
C ASN A 378 19.03 42.59 38.03
N THR A 379 17.78 42.36 37.65
CA THR A 379 16.59 42.88 38.35
C THR A 379 16.35 42.09 39.64
N ARG A 380 16.45 42.77 40.79
CA ARG A 380 16.39 42.16 42.14
C ARG A 380 14.99 42.05 42.75
N ALA A 381 13.99 42.72 42.20
CA ALA A 381 12.66 42.79 42.79
C ALA A 381 11.59 42.56 41.71
N TRP A 382 10.85 41.46 41.87
CA TRP A 382 9.75 41.05 41.00
C TRP A 382 8.49 40.86 41.84
N ILE A 383 7.35 41.30 41.32
CA ILE A 383 6.06 41.31 42.03
C ILE A 383 4.99 40.75 41.09
N VAL A 384 4.12 39.89 41.62
CA VAL A 384 2.91 39.45 40.91
C VAL A 384 1.95 40.63 40.77
N LYS A 385 1.81 41.18 39.56
CA LYS A 385 0.97 42.36 39.29
C LYS A 385 -0.46 42.00 38.91
N GLU A 386 -0.65 40.87 38.23
CA GLU A 386 -1.97 40.33 37.88
C GLU A 386 -1.99 38.81 38.05
N VAL A 387 -3.14 38.31 38.51
CA VAL A 387 -3.47 36.89 38.63
C VAL A 387 -4.82 36.69 37.93
N THR A 388 -4.82 36.01 36.78
CA THR A 388 -6.03 35.78 35.98
C THR A 388 -6.45 34.32 36.08
N GLU A 389 -7.47 34.03 36.88
CA GLU A 389 -8.08 32.68 36.96
C GLU A 389 -9.31 32.61 36.06
N LYS A 390 -9.36 31.62 35.15
CA LYS A 390 -10.49 31.41 34.21
C LYS A 390 -10.88 29.94 34.14
N GLU A 391 -12.08 29.62 34.63
CA GLU A 391 -12.71 28.32 34.40
C GLU A 391 -13.06 28.15 32.92
N THR A 392 -12.61 27.06 32.30
CA THR A 392 -12.94 26.72 30.90
C THR A 392 -13.51 25.31 30.81
N LYS A 393 -14.64 25.15 30.11
CA LYS A 393 -15.33 23.86 29.97
C LYS A 393 -15.09 23.30 28.58
N ARG A 394 -14.40 22.16 28.47
CA ARG A 394 -14.23 21.43 27.21
C ARG A 394 -15.36 20.40 27.07
N SER A 395 -16.12 20.47 26.00
CA SER A 395 -17.09 19.46 25.59
C SER A 395 -16.39 18.22 25.02
N ALA A 396 -17.08 17.08 25.02
CA ALA A 396 -16.80 16.00 24.08
C ALA A 396 -17.45 16.33 22.74
N GLY A 397 -16.70 16.16 21.64
CA GLY A 397 -17.26 16.15 20.30
C GLY A 397 -18.15 14.92 20.04
N PRO A 398 -18.78 14.84 18.86
CA PRO A 398 -19.79 13.83 18.54
C PRO A 398 -19.26 12.38 18.52
N PRO A 399 -20.15 11.37 18.57
CA PRO A 399 -19.84 10.00 18.15
C PRO A 399 -19.23 9.96 16.74
N PHE A 400 -18.50 8.89 16.41
CA PHE A 400 -17.67 8.87 15.22
C PHE A 400 -18.46 8.89 13.90
N THR A 401 -18.00 9.71 12.97
CA THR A 401 -18.17 9.50 11.52
C THR A 401 -17.06 8.59 11.00
N THR A 402 -17.15 8.12 9.75
CA THR A 402 -16.10 7.29 9.13
C THR A 402 -14.75 8.01 9.02
N SER A 403 -14.78 9.31 8.73
CA SER A 403 -13.60 10.18 8.63
C SER A 403 -12.93 10.37 9.99
N THR A 404 -13.68 10.81 11.00
CA THR A 404 -13.16 11.01 12.36
C THR A 404 -12.70 9.71 13.01
N MET A 405 -13.35 8.57 12.72
CA MET A 405 -12.87 7.24 13.11
C MET A 405 -11.51 6.92 12.48
N GLN A 406 -11.32 7.21 11.18
CA GLN A 406 -10.03 6.97 10.50
C GLN A 406 -8.93 7.91 11.01
N GLN A 407 -9.25 9.17 11.30
CA GLN A 407 -8.34 10.15 11.89
C GLN A 407 -7.85 9.67 13.27
N GLU A 408 -8.75 9.39 14.22
CA GLU A 408 -8.37 8.96 15.57
C GLU A 408 -7.78 7.54 15.62
N ALA A 409 -8.17 6.64 14.71
CA ALA A 409 -7.49 5.34 14.59
C ALA A 409 -6.07 5.48 14.02
N SER A 410 -5.81 6.47 13.17
CA SER A 410 -4.45 6.84 12.77
C SER A 410 -3.66 7.43 13.96
N LYS A 411 -4.19 8.49 14.61
CA LYS A 411 -3.55 9.23 15.72
C LYS A 411 -3.28 8.34 16.95
N ARG A 412 -4.23 7.48 17.34
CA ARG A 412 -4.15 6.67 18.59
C ARG A 412 -3.75 5.21 18.41
N LEU A 413 -4.08 4.57 17.27
CA LEU A 413 -3.88 3.12 17.09
C LEU A 413 -2.79 2.75 16.08
N GLY A 414 -2.30 3.69 15.28
CA GLY A 414 -1.41 3.42 14.14
C GLY A 414 -2.13 2.71 12.99
N PHE A 415 -3.45 2.89 12.86
CA PHE A 415 -4.25 2.25 11.82
C PHE A 415 -4.46 3.18 10.62
N GLY A 416 -3.77 2.90 9.53
CA GLY A 416 -4.14 3.46 8.22
C GLY A 416 -5.60 3.11 7.88
N ALA A 417 -6.25 3.97 7.09
CA ALA A 417 -7.67 3.93 6.76
C ALA A 417 -8.13 2.55 6.26
N SER A 418 -7.32 1.90 5.42
CA SER A 418 -7.59 0.54 4.92
C SER A 418 -7.60 -0.54 6.02
N ARG A 419 -6.79 -0.39 7.08
CA ARG A 419 -6.75 -1.30 8.25
C ARG A 419 -7.94 -1.03 9.16
N CYS A 420 -8.19 0.25 9.46
CA CYS A 420 -9.34 0.71 10.26
C CYS A 420 -10.66 0.19 9.67
N MET A 421 -10.94 0.44 8.39
CA MET A 421 -12.18 -0.02 7.75
C MET A 421 -12.30 -1.56 7.69
N SER A 422 -11.18 -2.28 7.57
CA SER A 422 -11.18 -3.75 7.59
C SER A 422 -11.50 -4.34 8.96
N ALA A 423 -11.16 -3.64 10.05
CA ALA A 423 -11.58 -4.00 11.41
C ALA A 423 -13.05 -3.59 11.66
N ALA A 424 -13.43 -2.38 11.23
CA ALA A 424 -14.79 -1.86 11.39
C ALA A 424 -15.85 -2.75 10.69
N GLN A 425 -15.60 -3.19 9.45
CA GLN A 425 -16.50 -4.10 8.73
C GLN A 425 -16.74 -5.40 9.52
N LYS A 426 -15.69 -6.01 10.10
CA LYS A 426 -15.82 -7.24 10.90
C LYS A 426 -16.60 -7.01 12.20
N LEU A 427 -16.43 -5.85 12.83
CA LEU A 427 -17.19 -5.47 14.02
C LEU A 427 -18.68 -5.29 13.68
N TYR A 428 -19.02 -4.66 12.56
CA TYR A 428 -20.40 -4.55 12.07
C TYR A 428 -21.02 -5.92 11.74
N GLU A 429 -20.27 -6.79 11.04
CA GLU A 429 -20.75 -8.11 10.61
C GLU A 429 -20.84 -9.17 11.73
N GLY A 430 -20.32 -8.89 12.92
CA GLY A 430 -20.45 -9.72 14.13
C GLY A 430 -19.58 -10.98 14.17
N GLY A 431 -19.43 -11.70 13.05
CA GLY A 431 -18.42 -12.76 12.85
C GLY A 431 -18.31 -13.77 13.99
N SER A 432 -17.19 -13.76 14.71
CA SER A 432 -16.91 -14.65 15.87
C SER A 432 -17.69 -14.28 17.13
N PHE A 433 -18.19 -13.04 17.23
CA PHE A 433 -19.04 -12.58 18.33
C PHE A 433 -20.50 -13.03 18.16
N GLY A 434 -20.92 -13.33 16.93
CA GLY A 434 -22.30 -13.64 16.56
C GLY A 434 -23.04 -12.36 16.16
N ASP A 435 -23.38 -11.53 17.14
CA ASP A 435 -24.00 -10.22 16.92
C ASP A 435 -23.00 -9.20 16.39
N GLY A 436 -23.48 -8.26 15.56
CA GLY A 436 -22.76 -7.03 15.26
C GLY A 436 -22.44 -6.25 16.53
N LEU A 437 -21.21 -5.76 16.63
CA LEU A 437 -20.69 -5.00 17.78
C LEU A 437 -20.79 -3.48 17.59
N ILE A 438 -20.80 -3.00 16.34
CA ILE A 438 -20.98 -1.57 16.01
C ILE A 438 -22.06 -1.36 14.95
N THR A 439 -22.57 -0.13 14.86
CA THR A 439 -23.38 0.36 13.74
C THR A 439 -22.58 0.45 12.43
N TYR A 440 -23.26 0.72 11.32
CA TYR A 440 -22.70 0.71 9.97
C TYR A 440 -21.50 1.67 9.82
N PRO A 441 -20.30 1.19 9.42
CA PRO A 441 -19.07 1.95 9.55
C PRO A 441 -18.78 2.92 8.39
N ARG A 442 -19.68 3.04 7.39
CA ARG A 442 -19.62 4.05 6.33
C ARG A 442 -20.76 5.06 6.56
N THR A 443 -20.47 6.19 7.20
CA THR A 443 -21.44 7.19 7.64
C THR A 443 -20.77 8.56 7.81
N ASP A 444 -21.44 9.62 7.37
CA ASP A 444 -21.13 11.03 7.66
C ASP A 444 -21.99 11.58 8.81
N GLY A 445 -22.96 10.80 9.30
CA GLY A 445 -23.88 11.17 10.36
C GLY A 445 -23.23 11.16 11.73
N THR A 446 -23.48 12.22 12.51
CA THR A 446 -23.03 12.36 13.91
C THR A 446 -24.10 11.98 14.93
N HIS A 447 -25.32 11.68 14.48
CA HIS A 447 -26.47 11.43 15.35
C HIS A 447 -26.49 10.02 15.93
N ALA A 448 -27.04 9.88 17.14
CA ALA A 448 -27.36 8.58 17.76
C ALA A 448 -28.87 8.50 18.05
N SER A 449 -29.42 7.30 17.97
CA SER A 449 -30.83 6.99 18.27
C SER A 449 -31.17 7.22 19.75
N LYS A 450 -32.41 7.66 20.02
CA LYS A 450 -32.89 7.96 21.39
C LYS A 450 -32.72 6.77 22.35
N THR A 451 -32.89 5.56 21.85
CA THR A 451 -32.69 4.30 22.59
C THR A 451 -31.22 4.08 22.96
N ALA A 452 -30.29 4.26 22.01
CA ALA A 452 -28.86 4.16 22.29
C ALA A 452 -28.39 5.27 23.25
N VAL A 453 -28.87 6.51 23.09
CA VAL A 453 -28.58 7.62 24.00
C VAL A 453 -29.03 7.32 25.44
N ALA A 454 -30.22 6.74 25.62
CA ALA A 454 -30.70 6.32 26.94
C ALA A 454 -29.87 5.18 27.55
N GLU A 455 -29.45 4.19 26.75
CA GLU A 455 -28.55 3.12 27.22
C GLU A 455 -27.18 3.67 27.62
N MET A 456 -26.57 4.52 26.78
CA MET A 456 -25.26 5.14 27.04
C MET A 456 -25.26 5.92 28.36
N ARG A 457 -26.26 6.79 28.59
CA ARG A 457 -26.39 7.57 29.83
C ARG A 457 -26.50 6.66 31.07
N LYS A 458 -27.29 5.58 31.00
CA LYS A 458 -27.42 4.59 32.09
C LYS A 458 -26.12 3.82 32.34
N VAL A 459 -25.35 3.50 31.28
CA VAL A 459 -24.05 2.83 31.40
C VAL A 459 -23.00 3.77 31.99
N ILE A 460 -23.02 5.06 31.65
CA ILE A 460 -22.14 6.07 32.24
C ILE A 460 -22.41 6.24 33.74
N GLU A 461 -23.67 6.37 34.16
CA GLU A 461 -24.06 6.48 35.58
C GLU A 461 -23.58 5.27 36.41
N GLY A 462 -23.64 4.06 35.82
CA GLY A 462 -23.25 2.81 36.49
C GLY A 462 -21.75 2.45 36.42
N ILE A 463 -20.96 3.09 35.56
CA ILE A 463 -19.50 2.83 35.43
C ILE A 463 -18.66 3.95 36.06
N PHE A 464 -19.10 5.21 35.94
CA PHE A 464 -18.38 6.39 36.43
C PHE A 464 -19.07 6.94 37.68
N SER A 465 -19.93 7.96 37.52
CA SER A 465 -20.85 8.43 38.56
C SER A 465 -21.97 9.25 37.94
N LYS A 466 -23.01 9.57 38.71
CA LYS A 466 -24.10 10.45 38.26
C LYS A 466 -23.62 11.85 37.81
N GLN A 467 -22.54 12.38 38.41
CA GLN A 467 -21.95 13.67 38.02
C GLN A 467 -21.36 13.67 36.60
N HIS A 468 -21.00 12.49 36.09
CA HIS A 468 -20.50 12.32 34.73
C HIS A 468 -21.60 12.26 33.66
N VAL A 469 -22.88 12.26 34.06
CA VAL A 469 -24.04 12.35 33.16
C VAL A 469 -24.60 13.77 33.21
N PRO A 470 -24.66 14.53 32.09
CA PRO A 470 -25.31 15.83 32.05
C PRO A 470 -26.82 15.67 32.29
N ASP A 471 -27.50 16.64 32.90
CA ASP A 471 -28.94 16.54 33.17
C ASP A 471 -29.76 16.25 31.90
N GLU A 472 -29.46 16.93 30.79
CA GLU A 472 -30.07 16.68 29.50
C GLU A 472 -29.25 15.74 28.58
N PRO A 473 -29.89 14.93 27.70
CA PRO A 473 -29.19 14.11 26.70
C PRO A 473 -28.61 14.94 25.56
N ARG A 474 -27.37 14.67 25.14
CA ARG A 474 -26.68 15.43 24.07
C ARG A 474 -27.02 14.87 22.69
N TYR A 475 -27.67 15.64 21.84
CA TYR A 475 -28.02 15.24 20.47
C TYR A 475 -27.21 16.02 19.43
N PHE A 476 -26.23 15.35 18.82
CA PHE A 476 -25.45 15.90 17.71
C PHE A 476 -26.20 15.71 16.39
N ARG A 477 -26.25 16.76 15.56
CA ARG A 477 -26.80 16.71 14.20
C ARG A 477 -25.98 17.62 13.28
N LYS A 478 -25.39 17.05 12.24
CA LYS A 478 -24.85 17.79 11.08
C LYS A 478 -25.90 17.74 9.96
N LYS A 479 -26.02 18.79 9.16
CA LYS A 479 -26.92 18.82 7.98
C LYS A 479 -26.32 17.93 6.88
N GLN A 480 -26.72 16.66 6.82
CA GLN A 480 -26.32 15.73 5.76
C GLN A 480 -26.85 16.22 4.41
N LYS A 481 -26.01 16.25 3.36
CA LYS A 481 -26.40 16.70 2.01
C LYS A 481 -27.35 15.69 1.33
N ASN A 482 -27.14 14.40 1.59
CA ASN A 482 -27.94 13.31 1.07
C ASN A 482 -28.84 12.76 2.18
N ALA A 483 -30.15 13.01 2.10
CA ALA A 483 -31.11 12.59 3.12
C ALA A 483 -31.47 11.09 3.04
N GLN A 484 -31.08 10.40 1.96
CA GLN A 484 -31.37 8.98 1.73
C GLN A 484 -30.25 8.08 2.29
N GLU A 485 -29.00 8.52 2.19
CA GLU A 485 -27.84 7.92 2.89
C GLU A 485 -27.70 8.43 4.34
N ALA A 486 -28.78 8.96 4.94
CA ALA A 486 -28.79 9.55 6.29
C ALA A 486 -28.60 8.51 7.41
N HIS A 487 -27.36 8.06 7.59
CA HIS A 487 -27.00 7.00 8.52
C HIS A 487 -26.80 7.51 9.97
N GLU A 488 -26.95 6.60 10.92
CA GLU A 488 -26.55 6.80 12.32
C GLU A 488 -25.01 6.84 12.43
N ALA A 489 -24.48 7.48 13.48
CA ALA A 489 -23.05 7.50 13.76
C ALA A 489 -22.49 6.12 14.13
N ILE A 490 -21.16 5.97 14.05
CA ILE A 490 -20.43 4.77 14.44
C ILE A 490 -20.35 4.70 15.98
N ARG A 491 -21.17 3.82 16.56
CA ARG A 491 -21.31 3.54 18.00
C ARG A 491 -21.35 2.04 18.26
N PRO A 492 -21.17 1.58 19.52
CA PRO A 492 -21.55 0.22 19.91
C PRO A 492 -23.02 -0.08 19.65
N THR A 493 -23.35 -1.32 19.28
CA THR A 493 -24.74 -1.81 19.19
C THR A 493 -25.42 -1.96 20.54
N SER A 494 -24.64 -2.10 21.61
CA SER A 494 -25.08 -1.97 22.99
C SER A 494 -23.94 -1.38 23.82
N ALA A 495 -24.21 -0.26 24.50
CA ALA A 495 -23.28 0.42 25.39
C ALA A 495 -22.79 -0.48 26.53
N ALA A 496 -23.64 -1.39 27.01
CA ALA A 496 -23.31 -2.32 28.10
C ALA A 496 -22.18 -3.32 27.76
N ARG A 497 -21.84 -3.51 26.48
CA ARG A 497 -20.76 -4.40 26.02
C ARG A 497 -19.38 -3.78 26.27
N HIS A 498 -18.93 -3.79 27.52
CA HIS A 498 -17.71 -3.10 27.94
C HIS A 498 -16.43 -3.63 27.23
N PRO A 499 -15.50 -2.77 26.78
CA PRO A 499 -14.35 -3.20 25.96
C PRO A 499 -13.45 -4.29 26.57
N LYS A 500 -13.31 -4.35 27.90
CA LYS A 500 -12.54 -5.43 28.58
C LYS A 500 -13.15 -6.83 28.35
N GLU A 501 -14.44 -6.93 28.07
CA GLU A 501 -15.12 -8.21 27.82
C GLU A 501 -15.05 -8.60 26.34
N VAL A 502 -15.28 -7.64 25.45
CA VAL A 502 -15.10 -7.82 24.00
C VAL A 502 -13.66 -8.20 23.68
N GLY A 503 -12.68 -7.54 24.32
CA GLY A 503 -11.26 -7.89 24.21
C GLY A 503 -10.92 -9.31 24.64
N LYS A 504 -11.51 -9.82 25.74
CA LYS A 504 -11.34 -11.23 26.15
C LYS A 504 -11.85 -12.24 25.12
N ARG A 505 -12.86 -11.88 24.32
CA ARG A 505 -13.51 -12.78 23.34
C ARG A 505 -12.94 -12.67 21.92
N LEU A 506 -12.43 -11.50 21.52
CA LEU A 506 -11.78 -11.30 20.22
C LEU A 506 -10.24 -11.45 20.27
N GLY A 507 -9.67 -11.40 21.48
CA GLY A 507 -8.23 -11.25 21.71
C GLY A 507 -7.88 -9.78 21.94
N GLU A 508 -7.27 -9.46 23.08
CA GLU A 508 -7.16 -8.07 23.56
C GLU A 508 -6.29 -7.17 22.68
N PHE A 509 -5.35 -7.75 21.93
CA PHE A 509 -4.48 -7.07 20.98
C PHE A 509 -4.97 -7.13 19.53
N SER A 510 -6.15 -7.69 19.27
CA SER A 510 -6.76 -7.71 17.93
C SER A 510 -7.12 -6.30 17.46
N ASP A 511 -7.08 -6.07 16.15
CA ASP A 511 -7.43 -4.76 15.57
C ASP A 511 -8.90 -4.43 15.85
N GLU A 512 -9.74 -5.46 15.84
CA GLU A 512 -11.16 -5.41 16.17
C GLU A 512 -11.39 -4.99 17.62
N ALA A 513 -10.70 -5.59 18.60
CA ALA A 513 -10.82 -5.19 20.01
C ALA A 513 -10.30 -3.76 20.27
N ARG A 514 -9.17 -3.39 19.65
CA ARG A 514 -8.56 -2.05 19.79
C ARG A 514 -9.44 -0.95 19.19
N LEU A 515 -10.00 -1.18 17.99
CA LEU A 515 -10.92 -0.24 17.36
C LEU A 515 -12.26 -0.17 18.10
N TYR A 516 -12.79 -1.30 18.58
CA TYR A 516 -14.01 -1.32 19.38
C TYR A 516 -13.86 -0.50 20.68
N ALA A 517 -12.72 -0.61 21.37
CA ALA A 517 -12.43 0.19 22.56
C ALA A 517 -12.45 1.70 22.27
N LEU A 518 -11.88 2.13 21.14
CA LEU A 518 -11.90 3.52 20.70
C LEU A 518 -13.33 4.00 20.38
N ILE A 519 -14.10 3.22 19.61
CA ILE A 519 -15.50 3.54 19.26
C ILE A 519 -16.39 3.63 20.51
N TRP A 520 -16.25 2.69 21.44
CA TRP A 520 -16.97 2.71 22.72
C TRP A 520 -16.64 3.95 23.54
N ALA A 521 -15.34 4.28 23.68
CA ALA A 521 -14.88 5.43 24.45
C ALA A 521 -15.41 6.76 23.89
N ARG A 522 -15.35 6.98 22.56
CA ARG A 522 -15.91 8.19 21.92
C ARG A 522 -17.43 8.28 22.12
N SER A 523 -18.12 7.14 22.01
CA SER A 523 -19.58 7.08 22.17
C SER A 523 -20.01 7.44 23.58
N MET A 524 -19.35 6.89 24.61
CA MET A 524 -19.65 7.25 26.01
C MET A 524 -19.31 8.73 26.25
N ALA A 525 -18.11 9.18 25.87
CA ALA A 525 -17.65 10.55 26.03
C ALA A 525 -18.66 11.58 25.48
N SER A 526 -19.24 11.32 24.30
CA SER A 526 -20.25 12.21 23.68
C SER A 526 -21.50 12.48 24.54
N GLN A 527 -21.81 11.58 25.48
CA GLN A 527 -22.95 11.67 26.40
C GLN A 527 -22.55 12.03 27.84
N MET A 528 -21.27 12.36 28.07
CA MET A 528 -20.75 12.71 29.39
C MET A 528 -20.74 14.23 29.62
N SER A 529 -20.63 14.61 30.89
CA SER A 529 -20.42 15.99 31.33
C SER A 529 -19.13 16.58 30.73
N SER A 530 -19.15 17.88 30.44
CA SER A 530 -17.95 18.59 29.97
C SER A 530 -16.84 18.50 31.01
N ALA A 531 -15.59 18.39 30.56
CA ALA A 531 -14.42 18.47 31.43
C ALA A 531 -14.21 19.94 31.85
N THR A 532 -13.92 20.19 33.12
CA THR A 532 -13.62 21.53 33.63
C THR A 532 -12.12 21.68 33.82
N VAL A 533 -11.52 22.63 33.09
CA VAL A 533 -10.12 22.99 33.18
C VAL A 533 -10.02 24.44 33.62
N GLU A 534 -9.45 24.63 34.79
CA GLU A 534 -9.11 25.93 35.37
C GLU A 534 -7.77 26.36 34.78
N LYS A 535 -7.75 27.54 34.13
CA LYS A 535 -6.53 28.15 33.59
C LYS A 535 -6.11 29.29 34.51
N ILE A 536 -4.83 29.33 34.85
CA ILE A 536 -4.23 30.36 35.71
C ILE A 536 -3.13 31.05 34.91
N ALA A 537 -3.22 32.36 34.73
CA ALA A 537 -2.12 33.19 34.23
C ALA A 537 -1.58 34.07 35.35
N LEU A 538 -0.26 34.16 35.46
CA LEU A 538 0.45 35.01 36.42
C LEU A 538 1.36 35.97 35.66
N ASP A 539 1.09 37.27 35.78
CA ASP A 539 1.96 38.31 35.22
C ASP A 539 2.85 38.91 36.32
N VAL A 540 4.14 38.62 36.21
CA VAL A 540 5.18 39.04 37.13
C VAL A 540 5.95 40.20 36.51
N HIS A 541 5.88 41.37 37.14
CA HIS A 541 6.55 42.59 36.69
C HIS A 541 7.78 42.89 37.53
N ASN A 542 8.77 43.57 36.96
CA ASN A 542 9.82 44.20 37.75
C ASN A 542 9.28 45.41 38.53
N ASN A 543 9.81 45.65 39.74
CA ASN A 543 9.42 46.78 40.58
C ASN A 543 10.14 48.09 40.15
N GLU A 544 9.88 48.54 38.91
CA GLU A 544 10.40 49.81 38.36
C GLU A 544 9.26 50.68 37.81
N SER A 545 9.08 51.89 38.34
CA SER A 545 7.94 52.76 38.03
C SER A 545 7.98 53.43 36.64
N GLU A 546 9.04 53.25 35.86
CA GLU A 546 9.18 53.82 34.52
C GLU A 546 8.76 52.81 33.44
N LYS A 547 7.71 53.13 32.66
CA LYS A 547 7.25 52.28 31.55
C LYS A 547 8.35 51.85 30.57
N LYS A 548 9.36 52.73 30.34
CA LYS A 548 10.53 52.43 29.49
C LYS A 548 11.47 51.36 30.03
N LYS A 549 11.25 50.87 31.27
CA LYS A 549 12.02 49.81 31.92
C LYS A 549 11.11 48.65 32.40
N GLU A 550 9.82 48.68 32.06
CA GLU A 550 8.86 47.63 32.47
C GLU A 550 9.14 46.33 31.71
N ILE A 551 9.34 45.24 32.45
CA ILE A 551 9.59 43.89 31.96
C ILE A 551 8.54 42.97 32.58
N VAL A 552 7.89 42.16 31.74
CA VAL A 552 6.77 41.30 32.13
C VAL A 552 7.09 39.85 31.79
N LEU A 553 7.05 38.99 32.80
CA LEU A 553 7.18 37.54 32.66
C LEU A 553 5.81 36.91 32.92
N ARG A 554 5.27 36.16 31.95
CA ARG A 554 3.99 35.45 32.09
C ARG A 554 4.23 33.96 32.32
N ALA A 555 3.71 33.43 33.42
CA ALA A 555 3.55 31.99 33.62
C ALA A 555 2.09 31.59 33.34
N ASN A 556 1.90 30.44 32.69
CA ASN A 556 0.58 29.89 32.40
C ASN A 556 0.49 28.47 32.97
N GLY A 557 -0.56 28.19 33.74
CA GLY A 557 -0.85 26.90 34.33
C GLY A 557 -2.27 26.43 34.03
N HIS A 558 -2.49 25.12 34.16
CA HIS A 558 -3.79 24.50 34.00
C HIS A 558 -3.99 23.32 34.94
N ARG A 559 -5.19 23.24 35.53
CA ARG A 559 -5.62 22.18 36.44
C ARG A 559 -6.93 21.57 35.98
N LEU A 560 -7.03 20.24 36.02
CA LEU A 560 -8.25 19.51 35.69
C LEU A 560 -9.12 19.41 36.96
N THR A 561 -9.99 20.39 37.19
CA THR A 561 -10.86 20.40 38.38
C THR A 561 -11.99 19.37 38.29
N PHE A 562 -12.38 18.97 37.07
CA PHE A 562 -13.31 17.86 36.85
C PHE A 562 -13.03 17.16 35.51
N GLU A 563 -12.82 15.85 35.53
CA GLU A 563 -12.43 15.07 34.34
C GLU A 563 -13.54 14.95 33.29
N GLY A 564 -14.81 14.91 33.69
CA GLY A 564 -15.95 14.78 32.77
C GLY A 564 -15.75 13.64 31.76
N TYR A 565 -15.90 13.96 30.48
CA TYR A 565 -15.75 12.98 29.40
C TYR A 565 -14.34 12.37 29.26
N LEU A 566 -13.29 13.01 29.79
CA LEU A 566 -11.89 12.53 29.67
C LEU A 566 -11.70 11.19 30.39
N ALA A 567 -12.48 10.93 31.46
CA ALA A 567 -12.52 9.67 32.19
C ALA A 567 -12.74 8.44 31.28
N ALA A 568 -13.57 8.59 30.24
CA ALA A 568 -13.79 7.56 29.23
C ALA A 568 -12.76 7.61 28.10
N TYR A 569 -12.33 8.82 27.69
CA TYR A 569 -11.62 9.02 26.43
C TYR A 569 -10.09 8.89 26.52
N ASN A 570 -9.48 9.21 27.67
CA ASN A 570 -8.03 9.12 27.85
C ASN A 570 -7.53 7.68 28.08
N VAL A 571 -8.41 6.75 28.48
CA VAL A 571 -8.05 5.34 28.75
C VAL A 571 -7.57 4.57 27.50
N VAL A 572 -7.85 5.07 26.30
CA VAL A 572 -7.54 4.36 25.04
C VAL A 572 -6.12 4.61 24.52
N SER A 573 -5.52 5.78 24.80
CA SER A 573 -4.17 6.13 24.29
C SER A 573 -3.05 5.30 24.91
N ALA A 574 -3.21 4.84 26.15
CA ALA A 574 -2.24 4.02 26.89
C ALA A 574 -1.99 2.59 26.34
N ARG A 575 -2.52 2.25 25.15
CA ARG A 575 -2.45 0.91 24.53
C ARG A 575 -1.59 0.85 23.26
N ARG A 576 -0.62 1.75 23.08
CA ARG A 576 0.43 1.63 22.05
C ARG A 576 1.49 0.61 22.51
N GLY A 577 1.76 -0.40 21.68
CA GLY A 577 2.75 -1.45 21.99
C GLY A 577 4.16 -0.86 22.03
N LYS A 578 5.01 -1.37 22.93
CA LYS A 578 6.29 -0.74 23.30
C LYS A 578 7.51 -1.32 22.57
N GLU A 579 7.32 -1.82 21.34
CA GLU A 579 8.32 -2.63 20.61
C GLU A 579 8.64 -2.15 19.17
N ASP A 580 7.95 -1.12 18.66
CA ASP A 580 8.25 -0.50 17.35
C ASP A 580 8.91 0.89 17.57
N ASP A 581 10.13 1.05 17.02
CA ASP A 581 11.10 2.18 17.01
C ASP A 581 11.01 3.39 17.98
N PRO A 582 12.14 3.81 18.61
CA PRO A 582 12.19 4.93 19.55
C PRO A 582 12.42 6.31 18.91
N GLU A 583 12.78 6.41 17.61
CA GLU A 583 13.19 7.67 16.98
C GLU A 583 12.00 8.55 16.54
N ASP A 584 10.83 7.97 16.27
CA ASP A 584 9.57 8.66 15.89
C ASP A 584 8.86 9.38 17.07
N ALA A 585 9.59 9.73 18.13
CA ALA A 585 9.03 10.28 19.38
C ALA A 585 8.68 11.79 19.30
N GLN A 586 9.07 12.50 18.24
CA GLN A 586 8.65 13.89 17.98
C GLN A 586 7.37 13.92 17.14
N VAL A 587 6.24 13.62 17.79
CA VAL A 587 4.90 13.89 17.22
C VAL A 587 4.38 15.19 17.81
N ASN A 588 4.41 16.26 17.01
CA ASN A 588 3.96 17.58 17.41
C ASN A 588 2.48 17.55 17.87
N GLU A 589 2.17 18.22 18.98
CA GLU A 589 0.83 18.22 19.58
C GLU A 589 -0.12 19.30 18.97
N ASP A 590 0.35 20.02 17.93
CA ASP A 590 -0.27 21.21 17.32
C ASP A 590 -1.46 20.93 16.36
N ASP A 591 -2.31 19.93 16.64
CA ASP A 591 -3.56 19.67 15.88
C ASP A 591 -4.74 19.30 16.81
N ASP A 592 -5.11 20.25 17.66
CA ASP A 592 -6.44 20.42 18.24
C ASP A 592 -7.01 21.73 17.63
N GLY A 593 -7.84 21.63 16.59
CA GLY A 593 -8.40 22.80 15.90
C GLY A 593 -9.70 23.30 16.52
N ASP A 594 -9.98 24.60 16.42
CA ASP A 594 -11.22 25.21 16.87
C ASP A 594 -12.45 24.67 16.12
N GLU A 595 -13.40 24.08 16.86
CA GLU A 595 -14.77 23.93 16.40
C GLU A 595 -15.43 25.33 16.45
N LYS A 596 -15.30 26.12 15.39
CA LYS A 596 -16.03 27.41 15.25
C LYS A 596 -17.54 27.16 15.26
N ASP A 597 -18.19 27.46 16.38
CA ASP A 597 -19.63 27.69 16.42
C ASP A 597 -19.99 28.91 15.57
N SER A 598 -21.06 28.82 14.79
CA SER A 598 -21.48 29.86 13.86
C SER A 598 -22.42 30.86 14.54
N ASN A 599 -21.87 31.97 15.02
CA ASN A 599 -22.56 33.24 15.11
C ASN A 599 -21.75 34.28 14.32
N GLU A 600 -22.45 35.16 13.61
CA GLU A 600 -21.88 36.35 12.98
C GLU A 600 -21.90 37.52 14.00
N ASP A 601 -21.38 38.68 13.62
CA ASP A 601 -21.29 39.93 14.40
C ASP A 601 -20.32 39.92 15.61
N ASP A 602 -19.02 40.17 15.35
CA ASP A 602 -18.35 41.42 15.75
C ASP A 602 -16.91 41.48 15.18
N ASP A 603 -16.49 42.67 14.71
CA ASP A 603 -15.12 42.94 14.21
C ASP A 603 -14.18 43.33 15.36
N ASP A 604 -13.13 42.54 15.63
CA ASP A 604 -11.99 42.96 16.47
C ASP A 604 -10.70 42.20 16.10
N GLU A 605 -9.53 42.79 16.37
CA GLU A 605 -8.26 42.45 15.69
C GLU A 605 -7.52 41.16 16.14
N ASP A 606 -6.69 40.62 15.25
CA ASP A 606 -6.02 39.32 15.34
C ASP A 606 -4.82 39.31 16.35
N ASP A 607 -4.94 38.56 17.47
CA ASP A 607 -3.83 38.30 18.43
C ASP A 607 -3.55 36.78 18.60
N SER A 608 -3.64 36.02 17.51
CA SER A 608 -3.57 34.56 17.48
C SER A 608 -2.16 33.94 17.61
N SER A 609 -1.27 34.50 18.45
CA SER A 609 0.10 33.95 18.64
C SER A 609 0.67 33.94 20.07
N SER A 610 0.05 33.16 20.97
CA SER A 610 0.70 32.78 22.25
C SER A 610 0.94 31.26 22.35
N ALA A 611 2.19 30.85 22.10
CA ALA A 611 2.62 29.46 22.20
C ALA A 611 2.77 29.00 23.67
N ALA A 612 1.64 28.77 24.34
CA ALA A 612 1.58 27.93 25.52
C ALA A 612 1.95 26.49 25.11
N SER A 613 2.81 25.84 25.88
CA SER A 613 3.21 24.45 25.65
C SER A 613 2.07 23.50 26.05
N THR A 614 1.19 23.21 25.10
CA THR A 614 0.03 22.32 25.27
C THR A 614 0.46 20.86 25.33
N SER A 615 1.01 20.47 26.48
CA SER A 615 1.25 19.08 26.82
C SER A 615 -0.04 18.26 26.70
N SER A 616 0.08 17.02 26.22
CA SER A 616 -0.96 15.97 26.24
C SER A 616 -1.98 16.09 27.39
N PRO A 617 -3.29 15.87 27.15
CA PRO A 617 -4.41 16.26 28.03
C PRO A 617 -4.61 15.39 29.30
N GLY A 618 -3.49 15.11 29.99
CA GLY A 618 -3.38 14.52 31.32
C GLY A 618 -2.09 14.96 32.06
N ASN A 619 -1.23 15.77 31.45
CA ASN A 619 -0.14 16.46 32.14
C ASN A 619 -0.67 17.80 32.67
N GLU A 620 -0.74 17.96 34.00
CA GLU A 620 -1.11 19.23 34.63
C GLU A 620 0.11 20.16 34.72
N SER A 621 -0.03 21.40 34.23
CA SER A 621 0.98 22.45 34.44
C SER A 621 0.60 23.22 35.71
N TRP A 622 1.02 22.69 36.86
CA TRP A 622 0.67 23.24 38.16
C TRP A 622 1.51 24.49 38.49
N LEU A 623 0.85 25.61 38.78
CA LEU A 623 1.48 26.81 39.34
C LEU A 623 1.27 26.90 40.86
N PRO A 624 2.24 27.43 41.62
CA PRO A 624 2.02 27.71 43.04
C PRO A 624 0.90 28.73 43.24
N LYS A 625 0.15 28.58 44.35
CA LYS A 625 -0.77 29.63 44.77
C LYS A 625 0.01 30.88 45.16
N LEU A 626 -0.27 31.98 44.46
CA LEU A 626 0.33 33.29 44.63
C LEU A 626 -0.77 34.35 44.49
N ASN A 627 -0.65 35.43 45.24
CA ASN A 627 -1.61 36.54 45.28
C ASN A 627 -1.01 37.75 44.55
N GLN A 628 -1.88 38.68 44.15
CA GLN A 628 -1.43 40.00 43.70
C GLN A 628 -0.62 40.69 44.82
N GLY A 629 0.59 41.16 44.49
CA GLY A 629 1.53 41.75 45.44
C GLY A 629 2.57 40.80 46.03
N ASP A 630 2.52 39.48 45.76
CA ASP A 630 3.53 38.54 46.27
C ASP A 630 4.92 38.76 45.64
N SER A 631 5.97 38.64 46.46
CA SER A 631 7.38 38.76 46.07
C SER A 631 7.89 37.50 45.37
N ILE A 632 8.51 37.70 44.21
CA ILE A 632 9.10 36.66 43.35
C ILE A 632 10.60 36.91 43.18
N TYR A 633 11.38 35.83 43.05
CA TYR A 633 12.76 35.88 42.58
C TYR A 633 12.94 35.05 41.30
N VAL A 634 13.89 35.44 40.46
CA VAL A 634 14.34 34.65 39.30
C VAL A 634 15.43 33.70 39.78
N ALA A 635 15.17 32.40 39.74
CA ALA A 635 16.14 31.36 40.12
C ALA A 635 17.10 31.08 38.96
N GLU A 636 16.56 30.88 37.76
CA GLU A 636 17.32 30.73 36.51
C GLU A 636 16.62 31.50 35.38
N CYS A 637 17.39 31.90 34.37
CA CYS A 637 16.86 32.51 33.15
C CYS A 637 17.79 32.17 31.99
N SER A 638 17.22 31.71 30.88
CA SER A 638 17.97 31.25 29.71
C SER A 638 17.29 31.66 28.40
N PRO A 639 18.07 31.94 27.34
CA PRO A 639 17.52 32.10 26.01
C PRO A 639 17.36 30.71 25.37
N SER A 640 16.14 30.36 24.97
CA SER A 640 15.91 29.22 24.08
C SER A 640 15.92 29.71 22.64
N ARG A 641 16.93 29.31 21.86
CA ARG A 641 16.90 29.44 20.40
C ARG A 641 15.98 28.38 19.81
N HIS A 642 15.08 28.81 18.95
CA HIS A 642 14.18 27.99 18.15
C HIS A 642 14.44 28.25 16.67
N GLU A 643 13.80 27.45 15.84
CA GLU A 643 13.78 27.60 14.38
C GLU A 643 12.37 27.25 13.89
N THR A 644 11.85 28.00 12.93
CA THR A 644 10.53 27.70 12.37
C THR A 644 10.60 26.40 11.57
N ALA A 645 9.71 25.45 11.88
CA ALA A 645 9.59 24.19 11.12
C ALA A 645 8.66 24.33 9.90
N PRO A 646 8.89 23.58 8.81
CA PRO A 646 7.99 23.52 7.65
C PRO A 646 6.64 22.88 8.01
N PRO A 647 5.58 23.10 7.21
CA PRO A 647 4.26 22.52 7.48
C PRO A 647 4.32 20.97 7.46
N PRO A 648 3.70 20.27 8.43
CA PRO A 648 3.88 18.84 8.58
C PRO A 648 3.30 18.06 7.38
N ARG A 649 4.05 17.05 6.92
CA ARG A 649 3.58 16.10 5.89
C ARG A 649 2.31 15.38 6.35
N PHE A 650 1.45 15.07 5.40
CA PHE A 650 0.22 14.34 5.70
C PHE A 650 0.51 12.93 6.24
N SER A 651 -0.27 12.50 7.22
CA SER A 651 -0.47 11.10 7.57
C SER A 651 -1.71 10.57 6.85
N GLU A 652 -2.03 9.27 6.95
CA GLU A 652 -3.33 8.79 6.46
C GLU A 652 -4.51 9.49 7.16
N GLY A 653 -4.40 9.76 8.47
CA GLY A 653 -5.42 10.49 9.22
C GLY A 653 -5.58 11.94 8.76
N THR A 654 -4.49 12.71 8.72
CA THR A 654 -4.56 14.14 8.35
C THR A 654 -4.85 14.36 6.87
N LEU A 655 -4.53 13.40 5.98
CA LEU A 655 -5.03 13.44 4.60
C LEU A 655 -6.55 13.20 4.54
N VAL A 656 -7.10 12.28 5.33
CA VAL A 656 -8.56 12.06 5.39
C VAL A 656 -9.29 13.28 5.96
N LYS A 657 -8.69 13.97 6.94
CA LYS A 657 -9.16 15.29 7.44
C LYS A 657 -9.20 16.32 6.30
N ALA A 658 -8.08 16.53 5.61
CA ALA A 658 -7.97 17.50 4.52
C ALA A 658 -8.90 17.22 3.32
N LEU A 659 -9.18 15.94 3.04
CA LEU A 659 -10.15 15.51 2.03
C LEU A 659 -11.60 15.80 2.46
N GLU A 660 -11.96 15.53 3.72
CA GLU A 660 -13.28 15.82 4.27
C GLU A 660 -13.59 17.32 4.30
N GLU A 661 -12.66 18.13 4.79
CA GLU A 661 -12.75 19.61 4.83
C GLU A 661 -13.09 20.21 3.46
N ARG A 662 -12.49 19.66 2.40
CA ARG A 662 -12.65 20.13 1.00
C ARG A 662 -13.78 19.41 0.26
N GLY A 663 -14.56 18.56 0.91
CA GLY A 663 -15.63 17.77 0.28
C GLY A 663 -15.16 16.73 -0.75
N ILE A 664 -13.86 16.40 -0.76
CA ILE A 664 -13.21 15.55 -1.76
C ILE A 664 -13.47 14.07 -1.42
N GLY A 665 -14.55 13.54 -1.96
CA GLY A 665 -14.98 12.15 -1.75
C GLY A 665 -16.02 12.02 -0.64
N ARG A 666 -16.21 10.78 -0.17
CA ARG A 666 -17.27 10.35 0.76
C ARG A 666 -16.78 9.18 1.64
N PRO A 667 -17.49 8.78 2.72
CA PRO A 667 -17.10 7.67 3.61
C PRO A 667 -16.65 6.36 2.94
N SER A 668 -17.21 6.01 1.78
CA SER A 668 -16.84 4.81 1.00
C SER A 668 -15.54 4.95 0.19
N THR A 669 -15.04 6.16 -0.06
CA THR A 669 -13.92 6.41 -0.97
C THR A 669 -12.57 6.62 -0.28
N TYR A 670 -12.53 7.19 0.93
CA TYR A 670 -11.27 7.58 1.60
C TYR A 670 -10.23 6.44 1.65
N ALA A 671 -10.60 5.30 2.22
CA ALA A 671 -9.71 4.15 2.38
C ALA A 671 -9.33 3.45 1.04
N SER A 672 -10.10 3.66 -0.04
CA SER A 672 -9.79 3.09 -1.36
C SER A 672 -8.86 4.02 -2.16
N VAL A 673 -9.03 5.35 -2.06
CA VAL A 673 -8.15 6.36 -2.66
C VAL A 673 -6.74 6.28 -2.09
N LEU A 674 -6.59 6.27 -0.76
CA LEU A 674 -5.28 6.16 -0.11
C LEU A 674 -4.58 4.84 -0.47
N ARG A 675 -5.33 3.73 -0.53
CA ARG A 675 -4.81 2.43 -0.99
C ARG A 675 -4.35 2.49 -2.45
N ALA A 676 -5.07 3.21 -3.32
CA ALA A 676 -4.73 3.34 -4.74
C ALA A 676 -3.48 4.19 -4.98
N LEU A 677 -3.30 5.30 -4.24
CA LEU A 677 -2.09 6.14 -4.30
C LEU A 677 -0.82 5.34 -4.01
N VAL A 678 -0.84 4.58 -2.91
CA VAL A 678 0.30 3.75 -2.47
C VAL A 678 0.50 2.56 -3.42
N ALA A 679 -0.56 1.84 -3.78
CA ALA A 679 -0.45 0.67 -4.66
C ALA A 679 -0.02 0.99 -6.11
N ARG A 680 -0.20 2.24 -6.56
CA ARG A 680 0.25 2.73 -7.88
C ARG A 680 1.68 3.29 -7.86
N GLY A 681 2.30 3.45 -6.69
CA GLY A 681 3.61 4.08 -6.55
C GLY A 681 3.57 5.56 -6.92
N TYR A 682 2.56 6.29 -6.41
CA TYR A 682 2.47 7.75 -6.49
C TYR A 682 2.84 8.41 -5.16
N VAL A 683 2.63 7.70 -4.06
CA VAL A 683 2.92 8.14 -2.69
C VAL A 683 3.59 6.97 -1.96
N ALA A 684 4.78 7.21 -1.44
CA ALA A 684 5.47 6.32 -0.51
C ALA A 684 5.04 6.62 0.93
N LYS A 685 5.28 5.66 1.83
CA LYS A 685 5.14 5.85 3.27
C LYS A 685 6.53 5.91 3.90
N ASN A 686 6.77 6.92 4.74
CA ASN A 686 7.93 6.99 5.61
C ASN A 686 7.44 7.12 7.06
N GLY A 687 7.61 6.08 7.87
CA GLY A 687 6.92 5.97 9.16
C GLY A 687 5.40 6.15 9.01
N ALA A 688 4.85 7.14 9.72
CA ALA A 688 3.45 7.56 9.60
C ALA A 688 3.17 8.58 8.47
N GLN A 689 4.21 9.18 7.87
CA GLN A 689 4.10 10.24 6.86
C GLN A 689 3.90 9.69 5.45
N LEU A 690 3.20 10.47 4.63
CA LEU A 690 2.99 10.27 3.19
C LEU A 690 3.92 11.22 2.43
N VAL A 691 4.79 10.65 1.58
CA VAL A 691 5.77 11.39 0.76
C VAL A 691 5.47 11.08 -0.71
N PRO A 692 5.38 12.07 -1.62
CA PRO A 692 5.11 11.78 -3.01
C PRO A 692 6.31 11.10 -3.70
N ASP A 693 6.03 10.06 -4.49
CA ASP A 693 7.02 9.39 -5.37
C ASP A 693 7.18 10.22 -6.65
N SER A 694 8.37 10.21 -7.28
CA SER A 694 8.69 10.93 -8.52
C SER A 694 7.65 10.74 -9.64
N ARG A 695 6.98 9.58 -9.67
CA ARG A 695 5.86 9.30 -10.59
C ARG A 695 4.59 10.07 -10.25
N GLY A 696 4.27 10.17 -8.95
CA GLY A 696 3.15 10.97 -8.46
C GLY A 696 3.37 12.46 -8.77
N ILE A 697 4.58 12.96 -8.55
CA ILE A 697 4.96 14.35 -8.83
C ILE A 697 4.84 14.65 -10.34
N LEU A 698 5.39 13.78 -11.20
CA LEU A 698 5.29 13.91 -12.66
C LEU A 698 3.83 13.88 -13.17
N VAL A 699 2.99 13.01 -12.61
CA VAL A 699 1.55 12.95 -12.94
C VAL A 699 0.82 14.20 -12.44
N SER A 700 1.09 14.65 -11.22
CA SER A 700 0.45 15.83 -10.63
C SER A 700 0.79 17.09 -11.42
N ALA A 701 2.06 17.30 -11.78
CA ALA A 701 2.49 18.42 -12.60
C ALA A 701 1.89 18.38 -14.02
N PHE A 702 1.83 17.20 -14.66
CA PHE A 702 1.20 17.06 -15.98
C PHE A 702 -0.30 17.41 -15.94
N LEU A 703 -1.04 16.90 -14.96
CA LEU A 703 -2.46 17.21 -14.82
C LEU A 703 -2.71 18.67 -14.43
N ALA A 704 -1.88 19.25 -13.57
CA ALA A 704 -1.98 20.66 -13.18
C ALA A 704 -1.59 21.65 -14.30
N SER A 705 -0.93 21.20 -15.38
CA SER A 705 -0.59 22.03 -16.55
C SER A 705 -1.52 21.84 -17.75
N TYR A 706 -2.14 20.67 -17.92
CA TYR A 706 -2.97 20.34 -19.09
C TYR A 706 -4.43 20.02 -18.79
N PHE A 707 -4.81 19.89 -17.51
CA PHE A 707 -6.15 19.45 -17.06
C PHE A 707 -6.51 20.10 -15.71
N SER A 708 -6.10 21.35 -15.46
CA SER A 708 -6.16 22.01 -14.14
C SER A 708 -7.55 21.92 -13.49
N LYS A 709 -8.58 22.28 -14.27
CA LYS A 709 -10.01 22.18 -13.95
C LYS A 709 -10.42 20.82 -13.38
N TYR A 710 -9.84 19.72 -13.87
CA TYR A 710 -10.20 18.35 -13.45
C TYR A 710 -9.33 17.80 -12.31
N VAL A 711 -8.42 18.63 -11.79
CA VAL A 711 -7.63 18.39 -10.57
C VAL A 711 -7.74 19.54 -9.55
N GLU A 712 -8.67 20.47 -9.77
CA GLU A 712 -9.10 21.43 -8.77
C GLU A 712 -10.00 20.76 -7.72
N TYR A 713 -9.93 21.31 -6.51
CA TYR A 713 -10.62 20.76 -5.34
C TYR A 713 -12.12 20.96 -5.47
N ASP A 714 -12.55 22.15 -5.87
CA ASP A 714 -13.96 22.52 -6.02
C ASP A 714 -14.64 21.72 -7.13
N PHE A 715 -14.00 21.51 -8.29
CA PHE A 715 -14.52 20.61 -9.32
C PHE A 715 -14.78 19.20 -8.77
N THR A 716 -13.87 18.68 -7.94
CA THR A 716 -14.01 17.34 -7.36
C THR A 716 -15.13 17.28 -6.32
N ALA A 717 -15.27 18.33 -5.51
CA ALA A 717 -16.31 18.48 -4.48
C ALA A 717 -17.71 18.68 -5.09
N THR A 718 -17.87 19.66 -5.98
CA THR A 718 -19.10 19.92 -6.74
C THR A 718 -19.56 18.67 -7.48
N MET A 719 -18.64 17.89 -8.07
CA MET A 719 -18.98 16.64 -8.75
C MET A 719 -19.47 15.53 -7.80
N GLU A 720 -18.99 15.46 -6.54
CA GLU A 720 -19.59 14.55 -5.55
C GLU A 720 -20.94 15.07 -5.06
N ASP A 721 -21.12 16.39 -4.93
CA ASP A 721 -22.41 16.99 -4.59
C ASP A 721 -23.46 16.77 -5.70
N THR A 722 -23.08 16.89 -6.98
CA THR A 722 -23.98 16.60 -8.11
C THR A 722 -24.37 15.11 -8.18
N LEU A 723 -23.55 14.20 -7.63
CA LEU A 723 -23.95 12.79 -7.46
C LEU A 723 -24.96 12.60 -6.33
N ASP A 724 -24.96 13.47 -5.32
CA ASP A 724 -25.99 13.49 -4.27
C ASP A 724 -27.28 14.19 -4.77
N ASP A 725 -27.19 15.20 -5.65
CA ASP A 725 -28.34 15.76 -6.39
C ASP A 725 -29.05 14.71 -7.25
N VAL A 726 -28.30 13.79 -7.88
CA VAL A 726 -28.87 12.65 -8.63
C VAL A 726 -29.61 11.69 -7.70
N ALA A 727 -29.06 11.38 -6.52
CA ALA A 727 -29.77 10.58 -5.52
C ALA A 727 -31.07 11.27 -5.06
N ASN A 728 -31.04 12.60 -4.89
CA ASN A 728 -32.18 13.41 -4.48
C ASN A 728 -33.21 13.72 -5.60
N GLU A 729 -33.12 13.12 -6.80
CA GLU A 729 -33.97 13.41 -7.98
C GLU A 729 -33.87 14.85 -8.52
N GLN A 730 -32.91 15.64 -8.06
CA GLN A 730 -32.72 17.04 -8.47
C GLN A 730 -32.02 17.15 -9.84
N LYS A 731 -31.31 16.11 -10.29
CA LYS A 731 -30.69 16.03 -11.62
C LYS A 731 -30.73 14.60 -12.15
N ARG A 732 -30.87 14.42 -13.47
CA ARG A 732 -30.78 13.09 -14.12
C ARG A 732 -29.32 12.73 -14.38
N TYR A 733 -28.93 11.47 -14.16
CA TYR A 733 -27.52 11.06 -14.31
C TYR A 733 -26.99 11.21 -15.75
N THR A 734 -27.84 11.02 -16.77
CA THR A 734 -27.47 11.22 -18.18
C THR A 734 -27.00 12.65 -18.44
N ASP A 735 -27.56 13.60 -17.71
CA ASP A 735 -27.38 15.02 -17.98
C ASP A 735 -26.10 15.47 -17.27
N LEU A 736 -25.88 15.02 -16.02
CA LEU A 736 -24.57 15.08 -15.33
C LEU A 736 -23.43 14.51 -16.20
N LEU A 737 -23.62 13.32 -16.77
CA LEU A 737 -22.61 12.69 -17.62
C LEU A 737 -22.38 13.46 -18.93
N THR A 738 -23.41 14.09 -19.50
CA THR A 738 -23.28 14.92 -20.72
C THR A 738 -22.48 16.19 -20.43
N ASP A 739 -22.81 16.89 -19.35
CA ASP A 739 -22.15 18.13 -18.91
C ASP A 739 -20.66 17.91 -18.64
N PHE A 740 -20.30 16.76 -18.06
CA PHE A 740 -18.92 16.37 -17.83
C PHE A 740 -18.21 15.93 -19.12
N TRP A 741 -18.79 14.96 -19.84
CA TRP A 741 -18.08 14.21 -20.88
C TRP A 741 -17.77 15.05 -22.11
N THR A 742 -18.70 15.91 -22.52
CA THR A 742 -18.57 16.73 -23.73
C THR A 742 -17.31 17.62 -23.73
N PRO A 743 -17.10 18.51 -22.74
CA PRO A 743 -15.88 19.32 -22.69
C PRO A 743 -14.62 18.49 -22.38
N PHE A 744 -14.70 17.55 -21.42
CA PHE A 744 -13.55 16.74 -21.02
C PHE A 744 -12.97 15.91 -22.17
N LYS A 745 -13.82 15.41 -23.09
CA LYS A 745 -13.38 14.70 -24.29
C LYS A 745 -12.64 15.61 -25.26
N SER A 746 -13.13 16.83 -25.53
CA SER A 746 -12.45 17.80 -26.41
C SER A 746 -11.05 18.10 -25.91
N GLU A 747 -10.93 18.45 -24.63
CA GLU A 747 -9.66 18.77 -23.96
C GLU A 747 -8.69 17.57 -23.99
N CYS A 748 -9.19 16.33 -23.81
CA CYS A 748 -8.40 15.11 -23.99
C CYS A 748 -7.95 14.87 -25.44
N GLU A 749 -8.73 15.27 -26.44
CA GLU A 749 -8.40 15.16 -27.87
C GLU A 749 -7.43 16.26 -28.32
N GLU A 750 -7.54 17.47 -27.79
CA GLU A 750 -6.60 18.59 -27.99
C GLU A 750 -5.23 18.27 -27.39
N VAL A 751 -5.16 17.95 -26.09
CA VAL A 751 -3.92 17.52 -25.41
C VAL A 751 -3.33 16.25 -26.04
N SER A 752 -4.17 15.40 -26.67
CA SER A 752 -3.69 14.25 -27.45
C SER A 752 -2.84 14.64 -28.66
N THR A 753 -2.98 15.84 -29.23
CA THR A 753 -2.18 16.30 -30.39
C THR A 753 -0.82 16.88 -30.00
N VAL A 754 -0.71 17.54 -28.84
CA VAL A 754 0.50 18.27 -28.39
C VAL A 754 1.76 17.41 -28.43
N GLU A 755 2.85 17.92 -29.02
CA GLU A 755 4.08 17.14 -29.17
C GLU A 755 4.70 16.70 -27.83
N VAL A 756 5.22 15.47 -27.78
CA VAL A 756 5.77 14.89 -26.54
C VAL A 756 6.96 15.68 -26.02
N ARG A 757 7.70 16.34 -26.93
CA ARG A 757 8.77 17.27 -26.57
C ARG A 757 8.23 18.48 -25.81
N ALA A 758 7.19 19.15 -26.31
CA ALA A 758 6.60 20.31 -25.65
C ALA A 758 6.05 19.96 -24.25
N VAL A 759 5.47 18.76 -24.09
CA VAL A 759 5.06 18.23 -22.78
C VAL A 759 6.25 18.06 -21.83
N VAL A 760 7.38 17.51 -22.30
CA VAL A 760 8.59 17.35 -21.47
C VAL A 760 9.22 18.69 -21.13
N ASP A 761 9.29 19.63 -22.07
CA ASP A 761 9.91 20.93 -21.89
C ASP A 761 9.09 21.78 -20.88
N ALA A 762 7.75 21.78 -20.96
CA ALA A 762 6.87 22.43 -19.97
C ALA A 762 6.91 21.76 -18.57
N LEU A 763 7.20 20.46 -18.51
CA LEU A 763 7.41 19.76 -17.23
C LEU A 763 8.80 20.05 -16.64
N ASP A 764 9.84 20.26 -17.46
CA ASP A 764 11.17 20.68 -17.02
C ASP A 764 11.17 22.10 -16.42
N GLU A 765 10.34 22.97 -16.97
CA GLU A 765 10.07 24.30 -16.41
C GLU A 765 9.37 24.17 -15.04
N ARG A 766 8.16 23.61 -15.01
CA ARG A 766 7.33 23.52 -13.79
C ARG A 766 7.97 22.71 -12.65
N LEU A 767 8.71 21.65 -12.96
CA LEU A 767 9.40 20.84 -11.94
C LEU A 767 10.79 21.41 -11.57
N GLY A 768 11.16 22.59 -12.06
CA GLY A 768 12.49 23.19 -11.86
C GLY A 768 12.91 23.25 -10.39
N MET A 769 12.13 23.92 -9.56
CA MET A 769 12.40 24.07 -8.12
C MET A 769 12.47 22.73 -7.38
N HIS A 770 11.61 21.78 -7.74
CA HIS A 770 11.58 20.44 -7.13
C HIS A 770 12.81 19.60 -7.50
N LEU A 771 13.20 19.60 -8.78
CA LEU A 771 14.28 18.74 -9.27
C LEU A 771 15.68 19.30 -9.00
N PHE A 772 15.83 20.63 -8.96
CA PHE A 772 17.11 21.33 -8.89
C PHE A 772 17.28 22.18 -7.62
N GLY A 773 16.26 22.28 -6.76
CA GLY A 773 16.28 23.14 -5.57
C GLY A 773 16.06 24.61 -5.88
N ARG A 774 16.28 25.47 -4.87
CA ARG A 774 16.22 26.94 -5.02
C ARG A 774 17.45 27.45 -5.79
N VAL A 775 17.35 28.67 -6.33
CA VAL A 775 18.49 29.51 -6.70
C VAL A 775 18.53 30.65 -5.66
N ASP A 776 19.70 30.94 -5.11
CA ASP A 776 19.86 32.05 -4.16
C ASP A 776 19.63 33.40 -4.86
N GLU A 777 19.20 34.42 -4.11
CA GLU A 777 18.74 35.69 -4.69
C GLU A 777 19.86 36.48 -5.40
N ASP A 778 21.13 36.21 -5.05
CA ASP A 778 22.33 36.78 -5.69
C ASP A 778 22.91 35.89 -6.83
N ALA A 779 22.33 34.71 -7.10
CA ALA A 779 22.89 33.74 -8.04
C ALA A 779 22.26 33.80 -9.45
N GLU A 780 23.08 33.55 -10.48
CA GLU A 780 22.65 33.56 -11.88
C GLU A 780 21.43 32.66 -12.15
N GLU A 781 20.50 33.13 -13.00
CA GLU A 781 19.29 32.38 -13.32
C GLU A 781 19.61 30.99 -13.89
N GLY A 782 19.13 29.95 -13.19
CA GLY A 782 19.41 28.56 -13.56
C GLY A 782 20.80 28.04 -13.16
N ALA A 783 21.53 28.71 -12.26
CA ALA A 783 22.78 28.20 -11.67
C ALA A 783 22.61 26.78 -11.09
N ASN A 784 21.48 26.51 -10.43
CA ASN A 784 21.09 25.19 -9.93
C ASN A 784 20.89 24.11 -11.02
N ARG A 785 20.77 24.50 -12.29
CA ARG A 785 20.69 23.61 -13.45
C ARG A 785 22.04 23.45 -14.18
N LYS A 786 23.15 24.01 -13.69
CA LYS A 786 24.47 23.81 -14.32
C LYS A 786 24.92 22.34 -14.20
N CYS A 787 25.54 21.80 -15.25
CA CYS A 787 25.93 20.39 -15.32
C CYS A 787 27.31 20.15 -14.69
N PRO A 788 27.46 19.27 -13.67
CA PRO A 788 28.75 19.00 -12.99
C PRO A 788 29.73 18.17 -13.84
N SER A 789 29.59 18.19 -15.16
CA SER A 789 30.45 17.46 -16.11
C SER A 789 30.76 18.24 -17.39
N CYS A 790 30.23 19.46 -17.55
CA CYS A 790 30.62 20.39 -18.61
C CYS A 790 30.08 21.80 -18.31
N GLU A 791 30.94 22.81 -18.47
CA GLU A 791 30.68 24.22 -18.12
C GLU A 791 29.41 24.77 -18.79
N ASN A 792 29.28 24.60 -20.11
CA ASN A 792 28.17 25.15 -20.91
C ASN A 792 26.94 24.22 -20.99
N GLY A 793 26.71 23.35 -20.00
CA GLY A 793 25.64 22.35 -20.03
C GLY A 793 24.51 22.63 -19.03
N ARG A 794 23.26 22.69 -19.51
CA ARG A 794 22.05 22.79 -18.66
C ARG A 794 21.48 21.39 -18.41
N LEU A 795 21.24 21.04 -17.16
CA LEU A 795 20.48 19.86 -16.76
C LEU A 795 18.98 20.08 -17.04
N GLY A 796 18.28 19.01 -17.38
CA GLY A 796 16.83 19.02 -17.50
C GLY A 796 16.22 17.65 -17.64
N LEU A 797 14.89 17.57 -17.56
CA LEU A 797 14.10 16.37 -17.75
C LEU A 797 14.31 15.80 -19.16
N LYS A 798 14.62 14.50 -19.24
CA LYS A 798 14.75 13.73 -20.48
C LYS A 798 13.89 12.45 -20.40
N PRO A 799 13.18 12.06 -21.48
CA PRO A 799 12.36 10.85 -21.49
C PRO A 799 13.21 9.60 -21.80
N SER A 800 12.94 8.49 -21.10
CA SER A 800 13.57 7.19 -21.34
C SER A 800 12.58 6.02 -21.23
N LYS A 801 12.97 4.88 -21.81
CA LYS A 801 12.27 3.57 -21.69
C LYS A 801 12.39 2.93 -20.30
N GLN A 802 13.02 3.64 -19.36
CA GLN A 802 13.10 3.28 -17.94
C GLN A 802 12.31 4.27 -17.04
N GLY A 803 11.92 5.44 -17.56
CA GLY A 803 11.29 6.53 -16.81
C GLY A 803 11.72 7.90 -17.34
N GLY A 804 11.27 8.99 -16.71
CA GLY A 804 11.98 10.26 -16.81
C GLY A 804 13.33 10.18 -16.07
N PHE A 805 14.32 10.92 -16.54
CA PHE A 805 15.63 11.07 -15.87
C PHE A 805 16.15 12.49 -16.10
N ILE A 806 17.09 12.94 -15.27
CA ILE A 806 17.76 14.24 -15.45
C ILE A 806 18.98 14.03 -16.34
N GLY A 807 19.16 14.85 -17.37
CA GLY A 807 20.29 14.75 -18.31
C GLY A 807 20.70 16.09 -18.90
N CYS A 808 21.97 16.18 -19.28
CA CYS A 808 22.56 17.39 -19.86
C CYS A 808 21.98 17.74 -21.24
N SER A 809 21.87 19.04 -21.55
CA SER A 809 21.57 19.60 -22.88
C SER A 809 22.56 19.14 -23.95
N ASN A 810 23.85 19.05 -23.60
CA ASN A 810 24.94 18.91 -24.57
C ASN A 810 25.20 17.44 -24.95
N TYR A 811 24.21 16.56 -24.81
CA TYR A 811 24.28 15.18 -25.30
C TYR A 811 24.31 15.18 -26.85
N PRO A 812 25.24 14.47 -27.51
CA PRO A 812 26.07 13.37 -26.99
C PRO A 812 27.47 13.76 -26.49
N ALA A 813 27.88 15.03 -26.55
CA ALA A 813 29.22 15.47 -26.10
C ALA A 813 29.37 15.35 -24.57
N CYS A 814 28.35 15.74 -23.81
CA CYS A 814 28.22 15.41 -22.39
C CYS A 814 27.26 14.22 -22.20
N SER A 815 27.65 13.26 -21.35
CA SER A 815 26.86 12.05 -21.06
C SER A 815 26.39 11.94 -19.61
N PHE A 816 26.36 13.06 -18.87
CA PHE A 816 25.85 13.10 -17.50
C PHE A 816 24.35 12.76 -17.45
N THR A 817 23.98 11.84 -16.55
CA THR A 817 22.60 11.42 -16.29
C THR A 817 22.39 11.12 -14.81
N ALA A 818 21.33 11.66 -14.22
CA ALA A 818 20.93 11.44 -12.83
C ALA A 818 19.48 10.90 -12.75
N PRO A 819 19.10 10.18 -11.67
CA PRO A 819 17.72 9.72 -11.48
C PRO A 819 16.75 10.89 -11.30
N LEU A 820 15.47 10.70 -11.61
CA LEU A 820 14.43 11.70 -11.38
C LEU A 820 14.03 11.75 -9.89
N ARG A 821 14.87 12.39 -9.06
CA ARG A 821 14.61 12.78 -7.67
C ARG A 821 15.25 14.16 -7.43
N PRO A 822 14.83 14.93 -6.40
CA PRO A 822 15.45 16.20 -6.06
C PRO A 822 16.98 16.07 -5.92
N LEU A 823 17.72 16.86 -6.71
CA LEU A 823 19.17 17.01 -6.60
C LEU A 823 19.50 18.13 -5.60
N LYS A 824 19.04 17.96 -4.36
CA LYS A 824 19.34 18.91 -3.27
C LYS A 824 20.81 18.81 -2.89
N GLY A 825 21.50 19.95 -2.86
CA GLY A 825 22.87 20.04 -2.36
C GLY A 825 23.96 19.61 -3.35
N LEU A 826 23.97 20.16 -4.57
CA LEU A 826 25.07 20.02 -5.56
C LEU A 826 26.39 20.73 -5.14
N GLY A 827 26.68 20.74 -3.83
CA GLY A 827 27.77 21.46 -3.18
C GLY A 827 27.72 21.45 -1.64
N ASP A 828 26.95 20.54 -1.03
CA ASP A 828 26.76 20.47 0.43
C ASP A 828 27.12 19.07 0.94
N GLU A 829 28.32 18.93 1.52
CA GLU A 829 29.05 17.66 1.71
C GLU A 829 28.37 16.64 2.64
N ASN A 830 27.25 16.99 3.28
CA ASN A 830 26.74 16.31 4.47
C ASN A 830 25.31 15.72 4.34
N SER A 831 24.71 15.71 3.14
CA SER A 831 23.39 15.08 2.92
C SER A 831 23.50 13.59 2.57
N GLU A 832 22.54 12.76 2.96
CA GLU A 832 22.54 11.32 2.59
C GLU A 832 22.47 11.10 1.06
N SER A 833 22.03 12.10 0.30
CA SER A 833 22.08 12.15 -1.17
C SER A 833 23.50 11.90 -1.71
N ALA A 834 24.52 12.39 -1.00
CA ALA A 834 25.94 12.29 -1.36
C ALA A 834 26.46 10.84 -1.40
N GLN A 835 25.72 9.86 -0.84
CA GLN A 835 26.09 8.43 -0.93
C GLN A 835 26.02 7.84 -2.36
N MET A 836 25.61 8.62 -3.38
CA MET A 836 25.78 8.29 -4.81
C MET A 836 26.80 9.18 -5.54
N GLU A 837 27.40 10.18 -4.89
CA GLU A 837 28.34 11.14 -5.48
C GLU A 837 29.79 10.62 -5.49
N ALA A 838 29.98 9.48 -6.16
CA ALA A 838 31.30 8.88 -6.36
C ALA A 838 31.52 8.43 -7.82
N PHE A 839 30.93 9.13 -8.79
CA PHE A 839 31.08 8.84 -10.23
C PHE A 839 31.12 10.14 -11.06
N PRO A 840 32.22 10.45 -11.78
CA PRO A 840 33.40 9.61 -11.97
C PRO A 840 34.33 9.55 -10.74
N LYS A 841 34.67 8.34 -10.29
CA LYS A 841 35.73 8.10 -9.30
C LYS A 841 36.99 7.72 -10.02
N SER A 842 38.04 8.54 -9.90
CA SER A 842 39.38 8.13 -10.33
C SER A 842 39.85 6.94 -9.48
N LEU A 843 40.42 5.92 -10.14
CA LEU A 843 41.14 4.84 -9.50
C LEU A 843 42.66 5.06 -9.55
N GLY A 844 43.13 6.07 -10.29
CA GLY A 844 44.54 6.41 -10.50
C GLY A 844 45.01 6.23 -11.95
N PHE A 845 46.29 6.48 -12.17
CA PHE A 845 46.94 6.45 -13.48
C PHE A 845 47.60 5.09 -13.77
N MET A 846 47.75 4.75 -15.05
CA MET A 846 48.54 3.59 -15.46
C MET A 846 50.03 3.78 -15.09
N PRO A 847 50.66 2.87 -14.33
CA PRO A 847 52.10 2.90 -14.17
C PRO A 847 52.79 2.50 -15.49
N ASN A 848 53.86 3.23 -15.84
CA ASN A 848 54.80 2.95 -16.94
C ASN A 848 54.26 3.08 -18.38
N THR A 849 53.56 4.18 -18.72
CA THR A 849 53.40 4.65 -20.11
C THR A 849 53.78 6.11 -20.27
N ASN A 850 54.48 6.48 -21.36
CA ASN A 850 54.87 7.88 -21.65
C ASN A 850 53.67 8.85 -21.83
N ASN A 851 52.46 8.32 -22.03
CA ASN A 851 51.22 9.10 -21.95
C ASN A 851 50.52 8.73 -20.64
N MET A 852 50.15 9.73 -19.83
CA MET A 852 49.40 9.52 -18.59
C MET A 852 47.94 9.17 -18.89
N LYS A 853 47.65 7.87 -19.01
CA LYS A 853 46.27 7.37 -19.16
C LYS A 853 45.64 7.13 -17.80
N GLU A 854 44.45 7.69 -17.60
CA GLU A 854 43.73 7.62 -16.34
C GLU A 854 42.72 6.46 -16.35
N VAL A 855 42.59 5.77 -15.22
CA VAL A 855 41.63 4.69 -15.01
C VAL A 855 40.50 5.21 -14.12
N VAL A 856 39.30 5.38 -14.69
CA VAL A 856 38.16 6.00 -14.00
C VAL A 856 36.95 5.06 -13.95
N MET A 857 36.28 4.98 -12.80
CA MET A 857 34.99 4.30 -12.67
C MET A 857 33.84 5.28 -12.94
N LYS A 858 32.89 4.88 -13.80
CA LYS A 858 31.72 5.65 -14.22
C LYS A 858 30.44 4.82 -14.07
N MET A 859 29.31 5.48 -13.90
CA MET A 859 27.99 4.84 -13.99
C MET A 859 27.47 4.78 -15.43
N GLY A 860 26.66 3.77 -15.73
CA GLY A 860 26.06 3.58 -17.06
C GLY A 860 24.80 2.71 -17.01
N PRO A 861 24.09 2.55 -18.15
CA PRO A 861 22.76 1.91 -18.21
C PRO A 861 22.74 0.40 -17.90
N TYR A 862 23.90 -0.20 -17.61
CA TYR A 862 24.06 -1.60 -17.22
C TYR A 862 24.75 -1.76 -15.84
N GLY A 863 24.83 -0.67 -15.06
CA GLY A 863 25.59 -0.58 -13.80
C GLY A 863 26.96 0.07 -13.98
N PRO A 864 27.77 0.13 -12.90
CA PRO A 864 29.08 0.77 -12.93
C PRO A 864 30.08 0.01 -13.82
N TYR A 865 30.96 0.76 -14.47
CA TYR A 865 32.04 0.27 -15.33
C TYR A 865 33.31 1.09 -15.11
N VAL A 866 34.46 0.47 -15.37
CA VAL A 866 35.75 1.17 -15.42
C VAL A 866 36.12 1.42 -16.88
N GLU A 867 36.70 2.58 -17.15
CA GLU A 867 37.15 3.06 -18.46
C GLU A 867 38.59 3.58 -18.39
N LEU A 868 39.35 3.36 -19.46
CA LEU A 868 40.61 4.06 -19.72
C LEU A 868 40.35 5.36 -20.50
N VAL A 869 40.86 6.47 -19.98
CA VAL A 869 40.77 7.81 -20.58
C VAL A 869 42.17 8.26 -21.02
N ASP A 870 42.27 8.74 -22.27
CA ASP A 870 43.44 9.44 -22.78
C ASP A 870 43.26 10.95 -22.61
N HIS A 871 44.16 11.59 -21.86
CA HIS A 871 44.22 13.05 -21.71
C HIS A 871 45.12 13.72 -22.76
N THR A 872 45.11 13.21 -24.00
CA THR A 872 45.80 13.84 -25.13
C THR A 872 44.99 15.03 -25.64
N ILE A 873 45.36 16.23 -25.20
CA ILE A 873 44.74 17.48 -25.66
C ILE A 873 44.97 17.65 -27.16
N VAL A 874 43.90 17.53 -27.96
CA VAL A 874 43.92 17.97 -29.36
C VAL A 874 43.64 19.47 -29.37
N VAL A 875 44.71 20.26 -29.31
CA VAL A 875 44.63 21.71 -29.55
C VAL A 875 44.22 21.91 -31.02
N PRO A 876 43.14 22.63 -31.33
CA PRO A 876 42.87 23.06 -32.70
C PRO A 876 43.91 24.11 -33.06
N SER A 877 44.79 23.82 -34.02
CA SER A 877 45.57 24.89 -34.64
C SER A 877 44.62 25.82 -35.38
N ALA A 878 44.80 27.11 -35.21
CA ALA A 878 44.22 28.12 -36.09
C ALA A 878 44.90 28.07 -37.48
N GLU A 879 44.50 29.00 -38.34
CA GLU A 879 45.08 29.27 -39.66
C GLU A 879 44.82 28.21 -40.75
N GLN A 880 43.63 28.30 -41.37
CA GLN A 880 43.60 28.80 -42.75
C GLN A 880 42.42 29.78 -42.91
N VAL A 881 42.74 31.02 -43.28
CA VAL A 881 41.76 31.99 -43.79
C VAL A 881 41.59 31.74 -45.28
N VAL A 882 40.34 31.63 -45.74
CA VAL A 882 39.96 31.89 -47.13
C VAL A 882 38.64 32.64 -47.06
N GLU A 883 38.66 33.88 -47.52
CA GLU A 883 37.46 34.68 -47.76
C GLU A 883 36.84 34.24 -49.09
N ASP A 884 35.50 34.25 -49.19
CA ASP A 884 34.81 34.61 -50.43
C ASP A 884 33.34 34.93 -50.12
N GLU A 885 32.74 35.80 -50.93
CA GLU A 885 31.48 36.48 -50.61
C GLU A 885 30.24 35.93 -51.35
N SER A 886 29.07 36.33 -50.83
CA SER A 886 27.82 36.56 -51.58
C SER A 886 27.02 35.36 -52.10
N GLU A 887 25.78 35.65 -52.45
CA GLU A 887 24.69 34.73 -52.77
C GLU A 887 24.25 34.95 -54.23
N GLU A 888 23.77 33.90 -54.92
CA GLU A 888 22.68 34.05 -55.89
C GLU A 888 22.00 32.69 -56.20
N GLU A 889 20.79 32.74 -56.76
CA GLU A 889 19.88 31.58 -56.90
C GLU A 889 19.95 30.91 -58.29
N ASP A 890 19.82 29.57 -58.35
CA ASP A 890 18.76 28.88 -59.09
C ASP A 890 18.67 27.41 -58.60
N GLY A 891 17.63 26.66 -58.99
CA GLY A 891 17.31 25.35 -58.42
C GLY A 891 17.11 24.19 -59.42
N SER A 892 16.15 23.33 -59.08
CA SER A 892 15.63 22.16 -59.82
C SER A 892 16.36 20.80 -59.71
N GLU A 893 15.58 19.75 -60.04
CA GLU A 893 15.94 18.36 -60.35
C GLU A 893 16.54 17.42 -59.26
N LYS A 894 15.98 16.20 -59.18
CA LYS A 894 16.36 15.15 -58.19
C LYS A 894 17.16 14.04 -58.85
N LYS A 895 18.41 13.80 -58.41
CA LYS A 895 19.14 12.54 -58.70
C LYS A 895 19.75 11.91 -57.45
N LYS A 896 19.32 10.67 -57.14
CA LYS A 896 19.87 9.86 -56.04
C LYS A 896 21.23 9.26 -56.41
N THR A 897 22.30 10.02 -56.24
CA THR A 897 23.66 9.48 -56.30
C THR A 897 23.94 8.59 -55.08
N LYS A 898 24.65 7.47 -55.29
CA LYS A 898 25.11 6.60 -54.19
C LYS A 898 26.10 7.38 -53.33
N LYS A 899 25.85 7.51 -52.02
CA LYS A 899 26.90 7.93 -51.07
C LYS A 899 27.98 6.85 -51.01
N THR A 900 29.07 7.08 -51.75
CA THR A 900 30.36 6.42 -51.55
C THR A 900 30.76 6.59 -50.09
N LYS A 901 31.22 5.51 -49.44
CA LYS A 901 31.68 5.59 -48.06
C LYS A 901 33.00 6.35 -48.01
N LYS A 902 32.96 7.67 -47.75
CA LYS A 902 34.14 8.44 -47.36
C LYS A 902 34.73 7.76 -46.12
N ALA A 903 35.96 7.27 -46.22
CA ALA A 903 36.58 6.47 -45.17
C ALA A 903 37.02 7.38 -44.01
N THR A 904 36.12 7.63 -43.07
CA THR A 904 36.50 8.26 -41.80
C THR A 904 37.50 7.38 -41.08
N GLN A 905 38.64 7.95 -40.70
CA GLN A 905 39.58 7.30 -39.79
C GLN A 905 38.82 6.94 -38.51
N LYS A 906 38.85 5.66 -38.17
CA LYS A 906 37.99 5.08 -37.14
C LYS A 906 38.69 5.22 -35.80
N ALA A 907 38.42 6.33 -35.11
CA ALA A 907 38.90 6.59 -33.75
C ALA A 907 38.78 5.33 -32.87
N GLU A 908 39.86 4.99 -32.17
CA GLU A 908 39.93 3.77 -31.39
C GLU A 908 38.92 3.84 -30.23
N LYS A 909 38.22 2.73 -29.97
CA LYS A 909 37.20 2.72 -28.92
C LYS A 909 37.87 2.58 -27.55
N PRO A 910 37.54 3.43 -26.56
CA PRO A 910 38.13 3.34 -25.23
C PRO A 910 37.83 1.98 -24.60
N ARG A 911 38.83 1.43 -23.90
CA ARG A 911 38.72 0.13 -23.22
C ARG A 911 37.81 0.29 -22.01
N ARG A 912 36.81 -0.58 -21.87
CA ARG A 912 35.79 -0.53 -20.81
C ARG A 912 35.46 -1.91 -20.27
N VAL A 913 35.30 -2.04 -18.95
CA VAL A 913 34.81 -3.28 -18.30
C VAL A 913 33.76 -2.95 -17.22
N GLY A 914 32.60 -3.60 -17.28
CA GLY A 914 31.59 -3.50 -16.22
C GLY A 914 32.06 -4.15 -14.91
N VAL A 915 31.88 -3.48 -13.78
CA VAL A 915 32.31 -3.93 -12.43
C VAL A 915 31.68 -5.28 -12.04
N SER A 916 30.50 -5.58 -12.58
CA SER A 916 29.85 -6.89 -12.43
C SER A 916 30.64 -8.08 -13.00
N ASN A 917 31.68 -7.85 -13.82
CA ASN A 917 32.64 -8.88 -14.25
C ASN A 917 33.84 -9.02 -13.27
N ILE A 918 34.14 -7.98 -12.49
CA ILE A 918 35.21 -7.97 -11.47
C ILE A 918 34.78 -8.79 -10.24
N GLY A 919 33.48 -8.80 -9.94
CA GLY A 919 32.89 -9.63 -8.87
C GLY A 919 33.00 -9.05 -7.45
N LYS A 920 33.57 -7.84 -7.31
CA LYS A 920 33.58 -7.02 -6.09
C LYS A 920 32.44 -5.99 -6.11
N LYS A 921 32.14 -5.34 -4.97
CA LYS A 921 31.30 -4.13 -4.96
C LYS A 921 32.05 -2.91 -5.53
N PRO A 922 31.37 -1.85 -6.01
CA PRO A 922 32.03 -0.65 -6.56
C PRO A 922 33.01 0.03 -5.59
N GLU A 923 32.73 -0.03 -4.29
CA GLU A 923 33.57 0.54 -3.23
C GLU A 923 34.88 -0.26 -3.02
N GLU A 924 34.88 -1.53 -3.39
CA GLU A 924 35.93 -2.53 -3.12
C GLU A 924 36.90 -2.75 -4.29
N VAL A 925 36.67 -2.10 -5.45
CA VAL A 925 37.52 -2.21 -6.65
C VAL A 925 38.77 -1.32 -6.51
N THR A 926 39.95 -1.90 -6.72
CA THR A 926 41.23 -1.19 -6.73
C THR A 926 41.72 -0.89 -8.15
N LEU A 927 42.79 -0.11 -8.26
CA LEU A 927 43.47 0.15 -9.53
C LEU A 927 43.99 -1.15 -10.17
N GLU A 928 44.55 -2.05 -9.37
CA GLU A 928 45.11 -3.33 -9.83
C GLU A 928 44.02 -4.26 -10.38
N ASP A 929 42.83 -4.29 -9.75
CA ASP A 929 41.67 -5.00 -10.31
C ASP A 929 41.30 -4.42 -11.68
N ALA A 930 41.16 -3.10 -11.76
CA ALA A 930 40.77 -2.42 -12.98
C ALA A 930 41.76 -2.67 -14.12
N LEU A 931 43.06 -2.55 -13.85
CA LEU A 931 44.13 -2.83 -14.82
C LEU A 931 44.15 -4.29 -15.26
N TYR A 932 43.96 -5.25 -14.33
CA TYR A 932 43.85 -6.68 -14.66
C TYR A 932 42.74 -6.93 -15.68
N PHE A 933 41.56 -6.33 -15.50
CA PHE A 933 40.42 -6.54 -16.38
C PHE A 933 40.46 -5.73 -17.68
N LEU A 934 41.04 -4.52 -17.67
CA LEU A 934 41.23 -3.68 -18.87
C LEU A 934 42.32 -4.22 -19.84
N ALA A 935 43.14 -5.17 -19.38
CA ALA A 935 44.09 -5.90 -20.22
C ALA A 935 43.42 -6.85 -21.24
N PHE A 936 42.16 -7.24 -21.04
CA PHE A 936 41.44 -8.11 -22.00
C PHE A 936 40.83 -7.29 -23.17
N PRO A 937 40.86 -7.79 -24.42
CA PRO A 937 41.39 -9.09 -24.85
C PRO A 937 42.92 -9.15 -24.83
N ILE A 938 43.44 -10.31 -24.40
CA ILE A 938 44.88 -10.60 -24.41
C ILE A 938 45.19 -11.40 -25.68
N HIS A 939 46.20 -10.97 -26.42
CA HIS A 939 46.63 -11.56 -27.68
C HIS A 939 47.63 -12.70 -27.37
N LEU A 940 47.32 -13.93 -27.78
CA LEU A 940 48.15 -15.12 -27.49
C LEU A 940 49.06 -15.52 -28.67
N GLY A 941 48.92 -14.87 -29.82
CA GLY A 941 49.65 -15.17 -31.06
C GLY A 941 48.81 -15.88 -32.11
N GLU A 942 49.44 -16.27 -33.22
CA GLU A 942 48.75 -16.77 -34.41
C GLU A 942 48.56 -18.29 -34.45
N HIS A 943 47.55 -18.70 -35.21
CA HIS A 943 47.21 -20.10 -35.48
C HIS A 943 46.78 -20.25 -36.94
N ALA A 944 47.45 -21.14 -37.67
CA ALA A 944 46.92 -21.75 -38.88
C ALA A 944 46.17 -23.03 -38.50
N THR A 945 44.95 -23.20 -39.03
CA THR A 945 44.16 -24.42 -38.87
C THR A 945 43.91 -25.05 -40.22
N GLU A 946 44.13 -26.37 -40.31
CA GLU A 946 43.85 -27.15 -41.50
C GLU A 946 42.35 -27.30 -41.76
N ALA A 947 42.01 -27.67 -43.00
CA ALA A 947 40.66 -28.05 -43.37
C ALA A 947 40.31 -29.40 -42.70
N PHE A 948 39.08 -29.52 -42.20
CA PHE A 948 38.61 -30.72 -41.52
C PHE A 948 37.23 -31.13 -42.05
N VAL A 949 37.17 -32.32 -42.63
CA VAL A 949 35.95 -32.95 -43.14
C VAL A 949 35.72 -34.27 -42.39
N ASP A 950 34.53 -34.43 -41.82
CA ASP A 950 34.07 -35.64 -41.13
C ASP A 950 32.66 -35.96 -41.65
N GLU A 951 32.61 -36.84 -42.65
CA GLU A 951 31.39 -37.15 -43.42
C GLU A 951 30.33 -37.83 -42.56
N GLU A 952 30.72 -38.69 -41.62
CA GLU A 952 29.81 -39.34 -40.66
C GLU A 952 29.07 -38.34 -39.75
N LYS A 953 29.63 -37.13 -39.56
CA LYS A 953 29.17 -36.16 -38.54
C LYS A 953 28.73 -34.83 -39.14
N GLU A 954 28.63 -34.75 -40.47
CA GLU A 954 28.28 -33.55 -41.24
C GLU A 954 29.16 -32.33 -40.88
N ILE A 955 30.45 -32.55 -40.60
CA ILE A 955 31.38 -31.47 -40.27
C ILE A 955 32.23 -31.16 -41.50
N ASN A 956 32.05 -29.97 -42.08
CA ASN A 956 33.01 -29.38 -43.00
C ASN A 956 33.50 -28.05 -42.40
N ARG A 957 34.83 -27.88 -42.30
CA ARG A 957 35.49 -26.66 -41.83
C ARG A 957 36.67 -26.35 -42.74
N GLU A 958 36.60 -25.22 -43.43
CA GLU A 958 37.69 -24.68 -44.23
C GLU A 958 38.93 -24.36 -43.38
N ALA A 959 40.10 -24.36 -44.04
CA ALA A 959 41.35 -23.92 -43.44
C ALA A 959 41.29 -22.41 -43.16
N HIS A 960 41.82 -21.99 -42.01
CA HIS A 960 41.80 -20.58 -41.60
C HIS A 960 43.08 -20.28 -40.83
N CYS A 961 43.77 -19.20 -41.20
CA CYS A 961 44.88 -18.60 -40.44
C CYS A 961 44.44 -17.31 -39.75
N GLY A 962 44.99 -17.00 -38.58
CA GLY A 962 44.70 -15.74 -37.90
C GLY A 962 45.03 -15.76 -36.41
N GLU A 963 44.56 -14.72 -35.71
CA GLU A 963 44.93 -14.46 -34.33
C GLU A 963 44.07 -15.23 -33.30
N VAL A 964 44.73 -15.73 -32.26
CA VAL A 964 44.12 -16.31 -31.07
C VAL A 964 44.09 -15.27 -29.94
N THR A 965 42.89 -14.93 -29.46
CA THR A 965 42.71 -13.96 -28.37
C THR A 965 41.99 -14.58 -27.17
N LEU A 966 42.51 -14.33 -25.98
CA LEU A 966 41.88 -14.65 -24.70
C LEU A 966 40.97 -13.49 -24.27
N SER A 967 39.73 -13.79 -23.88
CA SER A 967 38.69 -12.78 -23.62
C SER A 967 37.78 -13.19 -22.46
N LEU A 968 37.16 -12.18 -21.83
CA LEU A 968 36.15 -12.35 -20.78
C LEU A 968 34.74 -12.09 -21.32
N GLY A 969 33.74 -12.76 -20.76
CA GLY A 969 32.34 -12.53 -21.09
C GLY A 969 31.37 -13.09 -20.05
N LYS A 970 30.07 -12.93 -20.29
CA LYS A 970 28.95 -13.22 -19.37
C LYS A 970 28.90 -14.65 -18.78
N PHE A 971 29.71 -15.58 -19.27
CA PHE A 971 29.78 -16.97 -18.81
C PHE A 971 31.19 -17.41 -18.38
N GLY A 972 32.12 -16.46 -18.17
CA GLY A 972 33.52 -16.70 -17.84
C GLY A 972 34.47 -16.45 -19.01
N TYR A 973 35.74 -16.84 -18.83
CA TYR A 973 36.80 -16.66 -19.82
C TYR A 973 36.67 -17.63 -21.00
N TYR A 974 37.07 -17.18 -22.18
CA TYR A 974 37.06 -17.96 -23.42
C TYR A 974 38.23 -17.56 -24.32
N VAL A 975 38.66 -18.51 -25.14
CA VAL A 975 39.57 -18.29 -26.27
C VAL A 975 38.73 -18.05 -27.52
N LYS A 976 39.11 -17.06 -28.33
CA LYS A 976 38.51 -16.72 -29.62
C LYS A 976 39.53 -16.92 -30.74
N PHE A 977 39.09 -17.50 -31.85
CA PHE A 977 39.84 -17.63 -33.09
C PHE A 977 38.87 -17.57 -34.28
N GLY A 978 38.93 -16.51 -35.08
CA GLY A 978 37.90 -16.20 -36.08
C GLY A 978 36.50 -16.11 -35.42
N GLU A 979 35.54 -16.88 -35.94
CA GLU A 979 34.22 -17.09 -35.34
C GLU A 979 34.18 -18.14 -34.21
N THR A 980 35.26 -18.92 -34.02
CA THR A 980 35.29 -20.00 -33.04
C THR A 980 35.48 -19.45 -31.63
N LEU A 981 34.52 -19.75 -30.75
CA LEU A 981 34.53 -19.37 -29.33
C LEU A 981 34.63 -20.63 -28.45
N ALA A 982 35.78 -20.81 -27.80
CA ALA A 982 36.08 -21.93 -26.92
C ALA A 982 36.13 -21.47 -25.45
N SER A 983 35.04 -21.70 -24.71
CA SER A 983 34.96 -21.39 -23.27
C SER A 983 35.91 -22.26 -22.45
N ILE A 984 36.68 -21.65 -21.54
CA ILE A 984 37.66 -22.35 -20.70
C ILE A 984 36.92 -23.12 -19.59
N PRO A 985 37.10 -24.45 -19.47
CA PRO A 985 36.42 -25.23 -18.42
C PRO A 985 36.92 -24.87 -17.02
N ALA A 986 36.01 -24.79 -16.04
CA ALA A 986 36.37 -24.51 -14.63
C ALA A 986 37.24 -25.60 -13.96
N LYS A 987 37.38 -26.78 -14.58
CA LYS A 987 38.38 -27.80 -14.18
C LYS A 987 39.77 -27.38 -14.67
N PHE A 988 39.90 -27.14 -15.97
CA PHE A 988 41.11 -26.68 -16.66
C PHE A 988 41.69 -25.39 -16.03
N MET A 989 40.82 -24.42 -15.73
CA MET A 989 41.21 -23.19 -15.03
C MET A 989 41.92 -23.45 -13.69
N ARG A 990 41.45 -24.42 -12.89
CA ARG A 990 42.05 -24.76 -11.59
C ARG A 990 43.35 -25.56 -11.74
N GLU A 991 43.33 -26.56 -12.60
CA GLU A 991 44.36 -27.62 -12.62
C GLU A 991 45.53 -27.29 -13.55
N GLU A 992 45.29 -26.63 -14.69
CA GLU A 992 46.36 -26.26 -15.64
C GLU A 992 46.71 -24.76 -15.58
N LEU A 993 45.75 -23.88 -15.29
CA LEU A 993 45.97 -22.42 -15.29
C LEU A 993 46.17 -21.82 -13.88
N GLN A 994 46.16 -22.65 -12.83
CA GLN A 994 46.36 -22.23 -11.42
C GLN A 994 45.39 -21.11 -10.94
N ASN A 995 44.20 -21.02 -11.55
CA ASN A 995 43.16 -19.98 -11.42
C ASN A 995 43.42 -18.62 -12.11
N ASP A 996 44.60 -18.34 -12.66
CA ASP A 996 44.79 -17.14 -13.49
C ASP A 996 44.71 -17.49 -15.00
N PRO A 997 43.66 -17.07 -15.73
CA PRO A 997 43.55 -17.31 -17.17
C PRO A 997 44.71 -16.73 -17.99
N ARG A 998 45.48 -15.77 -17.46
CA ARG A 998 46.69 -15.23 -18.12
C ARG A 998 47.78 -16.29 -18.31
N ASN A 999 47.75 -17.38 -17.56
CA ASN A 999 48.66 -18.53 -17.71
C ASN A 999 48.36 -19.40 -18.96
N MET A 1000 47.35 -19.04 -19.77
CA MET A 1000 46.98 -19.79 -20.98
C MET A 1000 48.08 -19.72 -22.04
N THR A 1001 48.77 -20.85 -22.28
CA THR A 1001 49.72 -20.94 -23.39
C THR A 1001 49.01 -20.98 -24.74
N LEU A 1002 49.69 -20.54 -25.81
CA LEU A 1002 49.18 -20.65 -27.18
C LEU A 1002 48.88 -22.11 -27.58
N ALA A 1003 49.67 -23.09 -27.11
CA ALA A 1003 49.43 -24.50 -27.38
C ALA A 1003 48.11 -25.01 -26.76
N GLN A 1004 47.85 -24.70 -25.49
CA GLN A 1004 46.58 -25.01 -24.81
C GLN A 1004 45.39 -24.29 -25.46
N ALA A 1005 45.59 -23.04 -25.88
CA ALA A 1005 44.56 -22.26 -26.58
C ALA A 1005 44.18 -22.92 -27.92
N LYS A 1006 45.18 -23.36 -28.71
CA LYS A 1006 45.01 -24.08 -29.98
C LYS A 1006 44.24 -25.40 -29.79
N ASP A 1007 44.63 -26.22 -28.81
CA ASP A 1007 43.94 -27.46 -28.44
C ASP A 1007 42.44 -27.23 -28.09
N LEU A 1008 42.14 -26.21 -27.28
CA LEU A 1008 40.77 -25.87 -26.91
C LEU A 1008 39.94 -25.37 -28.12
N ILE A 1009 40.55 -24.64 -29.06
CA ILE A 1009 39.93 -24.26 -30.34
C ILE A 1009 39.65 -25.50 -31.19
N GLU A 1010 40.59 -26.44 -31.29
CA GLU A 1010 40.44 -27.58 -32.18
C GLU A 1010 39.44 -28.62 -31.65
N LYS A 1011 39.49 -28.92 -30.34
CA LYS A 1011 38.43 -29.65 -29.60
C LYS A 1011 37.06 -28.96 -29.64
N LYS A 1012 36.97 -27.74 -30.18
CA LYS A 1012 35.74 -27.00 -30.48
C LYS A 1012 35.37 -27.00 -31.97
N ARG A 1013 36.34 -26.94 -32.90
CA ARG A 1013 36.13 -27.09 -34.37
C ARG A 1013 35.62 -28.49 -34.72
N ARG A 1014 36.22 -29.54 -34.15
CA ARG A 1014 35.89 -30.97 -34.34
C ARG A 1014 34.56 -31.41 -33.66
N LYS A 1015 33.56 -30.54 -33.56
CA LYS A 1015 32.23 -30.84 -32.96
C LYS A 1015 31.09 -30.38 -33.87
N PRO A 1016 30.05 -31.21 -34.09
CA PRO A 1016 28.99 -30.90 -35.05
C PRO A 1016 28.08 -29.78 -34.55
N ASP A 1017 27.56 -28.96 -35.46
CA ASP A 1017 26.83 -27.72 -35.13
C ASP A 1017 25.53 -27.96 -34.33
N SER A 1018 24.92 -29.13 -34.50
CA SER A 1018 23.79 -29.61 -33.67
C SER A 1018 24.13 -29.71 -32.17
N THR A 1019 25.41 -29.80 -31.80
CA THR A 1019 25.88 -29.77 -30.40
C THR A 1019 26.27 -28.36 -29.93
N ARG A 1020 26.68 -27.45 -30.84
CA ARG A 1020 26.89 -26.02 -30.51
C ARG A 1020 25.60 -25.36 -30.00
N THR A 1021 24.45 -25.70 -30.58
CA THR A 1021 23.13 -25.18 -30.15
C THR A 1021 22.55 -25.87 -28.90
N LYS A 1022 22.74 -27.18 -28.70
CA LYS A 1022 22.23 -27.91 -27.52
C LYS A 1022 22.75 -27.35 -26.18
N GLY A 1023 23.96 -26.78 -26.16
CA GLY A 1023 24.48 -26.06 -24.98
C GLY A 1023 23.59 -24.92 -24.48
N ARG A 1024 22.80 -24.29 -25.37
CA ARG A 1024 21.90 -23.18 -25.03
C ARG A 1024 20.66 -23.62 -24.24
N PHE A 1025 20.31 -24.91 -24.29
CA PHE A 1025 19.20 -25.50 -23.51
C PHE A 1025 19.67 -26.41 -22.37
N ALA A 1026 20.83 -27.07 -22.52
CA ALA A 1026 21.45 -27.86 -21.46
C ALA A 1026 21.71 -27.01 -20.20
N SER A 1027 22.02 -25.71 -20.33
CA SER A 1027 22.18 -24.81 -19.19
C SER A 1027 20.89 -24.60 -18.38
N LYS A 1028 19.70 -24.70 -18.99
CA LYS A 1028 18.42 -24.66 -18.26
C LYS A 1028 18.19 -25.97 -17.52
N ALA A 1029 18.35 -27.12 -18.19
CA ALA A 1029 18.21 -28.44 -17.55
C ALA A 1029 19.24 -28.68 -16.42
N ALA A 1030 20.48 -28.18 -16.59
CA ALA A 1030 21.52 -28.24 -15.56
C ALA A 1030 21.24 -27.28 -14.39
N LYS A 1031 20.79 -26.04 -14.67
CA LYS A 1031 20.34 -25.13 -13.59
C LYS A 1031 19.10 -25.67 -12.87
N GLU A 1032 18.20 -26.36 -13.57
CA GLU A 1032 17.03 -26.98 -12.97
C GLU A 1032 17.39 -28.23 -12.15
N LYS A 1033 18.31 -29.08 -12.62
CA LYS A 1033 18.87 -30.19 -11.81
C LYS A 1033 19.62 -29.66 -10.59
N VAL A 1034 20.45 -28.64 -10.72
CA VAL A 1034 21.17 -28.04 -9.58
C VAL A 1034 20.22 -27.27 -8.65
N ALA A 1035 19.14 -26.68 -9.16
CA ALA A 1035 18.10 -26.07 -8.33
C ALA A 1035 17.26 -27.13 -7.61
N LYS A 1036 16.91 -28.24 -8.26
CA LYS A 1036 16.25 -29.40 -7.64
C LYS A 1036 17.17 -30.03 -6.60
N GLU A 1037 18.44 -30.33 -6.91
CA GLU A 1037 19.43 -30.78 -5.93
C GLU A 1037 19.64 -29.80 -4.77
N LYS A 1038 19.67 -28.48 -5.01
CA LYS A 1038 19.78 -27.49 -3.92
C LYS A 1038 18.50 -27.40 -3.09
N ALA A 1039 17.32 -27.48 -3.71
CA ALA A 1039 16.03 -27.51 -3.01
C ALA A 1039 15.85 -28.82 -2.23
N GLU A 1040 16.36 -29.93 -2.75
CA GLU A 1040 16.31 -31.26 -2.16
C GLU A 1040 17.35 -31.43 -1.05
N LYS A 1041 18.58 -30.95 -1.23
CA LYS A 1041 19.57 -30.82 -0.15
C LYS A 1041 19.14 -29.78 0.90
N LYS A 1042 18.35 -28.75 0.54
CA LYS A 1042 17.69 -27.83 1.50
C LYS A 1042 16.55 -28.52 2.24
N LYS A 1043 15.71 -29.32 1.57
CA LYS A 1043 14.70 -30.19 2.22
C LYS A 1043 15.34 -31.24 3.14
N GLN A 1044 16.43 -31.90 2.72
CA GLN A 1044 17.15 -32.90 3.53
C GLN A 1044 17.90 -32.26 4.70
N ARG A 1045 18.46 -31.04 4.56
CA ARG A 1045 18.99 -30.27 5.70
C ARG A 1045 17.87 -29.82 6.65
N ALA A 1046 16.73 -29.37 6.14
CA ALA A 1046 15.55 -29.02 6.96
C ALA A 1046 14.94 -30.24 7.68
N ALA A 1047 14.98 -31.42 7.05
CA ALA A 1047 14.54 -32.68 7.66
C ALA A 1047 15.51 -33.14 8.76
N LYS A 1048 16.83 -33.09 8.52
CA LYS A 1048 17.85 -33.38 9.55
C LYS A 1048 17.92 -32.35 10.67
N ALA A 1049 17.41 -31.14 10.46
CA ALA A 1049 17.19 -30.14 11.51
C ALA A 1049 15.90 -30.37 12.34
N LYS A 1050 15.09 -31.39 12.01
CA LYS A 1050 13.83 -31.73 12.70
C LYS A 1050 13.80 -33.14 13.30
N THR A 1051 14.96 -33.72 13.63
CA THR A 1051 15.04 -35.09 14.20
C THR A 1051 15.57 -35.17 15.64
N THR A 1052 15.26 -34.15 16.46
CA THR A 1052 15.39 -34.25 17.92
C THR A 1052 14.16 -33.65 18.60
N LYS A 1053 13.43 -34.46 19.39
CA LYS A 1053 12.17 -34.20 20.15
C LYS A 1053 10.81 -34.49 19.44
N THR A 1054 10.42 -35.75 19.44
CA THR A 1054 9.10 -36.20 19.99
C THR A 1054 9.10 -35.99 21.52
N THR A 1055 8.03 -35.92 22.31
CA THR A 1055 6.58 -36.31 22.27
C THR A 1055 5.86 -35.34 23.27
N THR A 1056 4.57 -34.98 23.29
CA THR A 1056 3.25 -35.67 23.20
C THR A 1056 2.15 -34.67 22.79
N THR A 1057 1.29 -34.91 21.78
CA THR A 1057 -0.13 -35.42 21.86
C THR A 1057 -0.99 -34.82 22.99
N LYS A 1058 -2.22 -34.30 22.84
CA LYS A 1058 -3.36 -34.37 21.85
C LYS A 1058 -4.23 -33.08 22.04
N LYS A 1059 -5.26 -32.68 21.26
CA LYS A 1059 -5.82 -32.97 19.91
C LYS A 1059 -6.93 -31.90 19.63
N ALA A 1060 -6.84 -31.11 18.55
CA ALA A 1060 -7.93 -30.25 18.04
C ALA A 1060 -7.76 -29.96 16.53
N THR A 1061 -8.77 -29.42 15.84
CA THR A 1061 -8.86 -29.36 14.36
C THR A 1061 -8.60 -27.98 13.74
N SER A 1062 -7.85 -27.92 12.64
CA SER A 1062 -7.70 -26.76 11.74
C SER A 1062 -7.64 -27.19 10.27
N LYS A 1063 -7.63 -26.23 9.33
CA LYS A 1063 -7.80 -26.41 7.87
C LYS A 1063 -6.57 -25.96 7.06
N GLU A 1064 -6.41 -26.63 5.90
CA GLU A 1064 -5.91 -26.10 4.61
C GLU A 1064 -4.44 -25.60 4.47
N SER A 1065 -4.02 -25.47 3.21
CA SER A 1065 -2.67 -25.22 2.64
C SER A 1065 -1.64 -26.38 2.72
N ASP A 1066 -0.97 -26.79 1.64
CA ASP A 1066 -1.22 -26.59 0.20
C ASP A 1066 -0.80 -27.86 -0.56
N VAL A 1067 -1.55 -28.21 -1.62
CA VAL A 1067 -1.16 -29.26 -2.59
C VAL A 1067 -0.76 -28.58 -3.90
N ASN A 1068 0.29 -29.08 -4.55
CA ASN A 1068 0.67 -28.62 -5.88
C ASN A 1068 -0.41 -29.05 -6.91
N ASP A 1069 -1.24 -28.12 -7.35
CA ASP A 1069 -2.00 -28.31 -8.60
C ASP A 1069 -1.02 -28.26 -9.78
N GLU A 1070 -0.81 -29.41 -10.42
CA GLU A 1070 -0.19 -29.43 -11.75
C GLU A 1070 -1.16 -28.79 -12.74
N LYS A 1071 -0.68 -27.79 -13.49
CA LYS A 1071 -1.52 -27.09 -14.48
C LYS A 1071 -1.79 -28.00 -15.67
N GLU A 1072 -2.90 -28.72 -15.62
CA GLU A 1072 -3.48 -29.39 -16.79
C GLU A 1072 -4.02 -28.32 -17.75
N THR A 1073 -3.15 -27.79 -18.61
CA THR A 1073 -3.55 -26.82 -19.63
C THR A 1073 -4.37 -27.49 -20.71
N THR A 1074 -5.69 -27.34 -20.65
CA THR A 1074 -6.58 -27.74 -21.74
C THR A 1074 -6.12 -27.08 -23.05
N PRO A 1075 -5.96 -27.85 -24.15
CA PRO A 1075 -5.38 -27.32 -25.38
C PRO A 1075 -6.36 -26.36 -26.04
N LYS A 1076 -6.01 -25.06 -26.07
CA LYS A 1076 -6.79 -24.04 -26.79
C LYS A 1076 -7.02 -24.49 -28.23
N ARG A 1077 -8.29 -24.62 -28.64
CA ARG A 1077 -8.68 -24.92 -30.02
C ARG A 1077 -8.08 -23.87 -30.95
N LYS A 1078 -7.50 -24.32 -32.06
CA LYS A 1078 -6.90 -23.43 -33.06
C LYS A 1078 -8.02 -22.81 -33.90
N LYS A 1079 -7.96 -21.49 -34.13
CA LYS A 1079 -8.88 -20.80 -35.03
C LYS A 1079 -8.77 -21.34 -36.47
N PRO A 1080 -9.86 -21.32 -37.26
CA PRO A 1080 -9.82 -21.69 -38.67
C PRO A 1080 -8.89 -20.76 -39.48
N LEU A 1081 -8.44 -21.24 -40.63
CA LEU A 1081 -7.65 -20.45 -41.59
C LEU A 1081 -8.51 -19.35 -42.23
N THR A 1082 -7.88 -18.25 -42.63
CA THR A 1082 -8.52 -17.21 -43.46
C THR A 1082 -8.52 -17.62 -44.94
N ALA A 1083 -9.38 -16.98 -45.75
CA ALA A 1083 -9.51 -17.23 -47.18
C ALA A 1083 -8.15 -17.31 -47.92
N TYR A 1084 -7.29 -16.31 -47.72
CA TYR A 1084 -5.94 -16.30 -48.30
C TYR A 1084 -5.08 -17.49 -47.82
N PHE A 1085 -5.08 -17.82 -46.52
CA PHE A 1085 -4.27 -18.93 -46.02
C PHE A 1085 -4.81 -20.31 -46.43
N GLN A 1086 -6.10 -20.41 -46.77
CA GLN A 1086 -6.68 -21.61 -47.37
C GLN A 1086 -6.29 -21.72 -48.86
N PHE A 1087 -6.53 -20.68 -49.67
CA PHE A 1087 -6.03 -20.62 -51.05
C PHE A 1087 -4.52 -20.92 -51.15
N ALA A 1088 -3.72 -20.29 -50.28
CA ALA A 1088 -2.28 -20.47 -50.21
C ALA A 1088 -1.85 -21.83 -49.66
N LYS A 1089 -2.70 -22.56 -48.94
CA LYS A 1089 -2.47 -23.97 -48.59
C LYS A 1089 -2.67 -24.85 -49.82
N ASP A 1090 -3.80 -24.67 -50.50
CA ASP A 1090 -4.27 -25.58 -51.55
C ASP A 1090 -3.45 -25.41 -52.85
N ASN A 1091 -2.90 -24.22 -53.12
CA ASN A 1091 -2.08 -23.95 -54.30
C ASN A 1091 -0.56 -24.06 -54.06
N ARG A 1092 -0.12 -24.30 -52.81
CA ARG A 1092 1.30 -24.32 -52.42
C ARG A 1092 2.12 -25.38 -53.14
N GLU A 1093 1.52 -26.54 -53.38
CA GLU A 1093 2.21 -27.66 -54.00
C GLU A 1093 2.44 -27.44 -55.49
N ASN A 1094 1.51 -26.77 -56.18
CA ASN A 1094 1.66 -26.42 -57.59
C ASN A 1094 2.78 -25.38 -57.76
N VAL A 1095 2.74 -24.29 -56.98
CA VAL A 1095 3.81 -23.26 -56.98
C VAL A 1095 5.18 -23.86 -56.65
N LYS A 1096 5.26 -24.91 -55.81
CA LYS A 1096 6.50 -25.65 -55.55
C LYS A 1096 6.94 -26.58 -56.69
N LYS A 1097 6.00 -27.26 -57.36
CA LYS A 1097 6.29 -28.16 -58.50
C LYS A 1097 6.79 -27.36 -59.71
N GLU A 1098 6.18 -26.20 -59.96
CA GLU A 1098 6.57 -25.26 -61.02
C GLU A 1098 7.89 -24.52 -60.71
N ASN A 1099 8.31 -24.48 -59.44
CA ASN A 1099 9.50 -23.74 -59.00
C ASN A 1099 10.31 -24.56 -57.97
N PRO A 1100 10.97 -25.65 -58.38
CA PRO A 1100 11.84 -26.40 -57.48
C PRO A 1100 13.03 -25.54 -57.05
N GLY A 1101 13.18 -25.34 -55.73
CA GLY A 1101 14.34 -24.67 -55.12
C GLY A 1101 14.11 -23.29 -54.49
N VAL A 1102 13.01 -22.58 -54.79
CA VAL A 1102 12.73 -21.26 -54.15
C VAL A 1102 12.47 -21.37 -52.64
N SER A 1103 12.87 -20.33 -51.92
CA SER A 1103 12.67 -20.28 -50.47
C SER A 1103 11.19 -20.19 -50.08
N LEU A 1104 10.90 -20.58 -48.84
CA LEU A 1104 9.54 -20.52 -48.28
C LEU A 1104 8.95 -19.10 -48.26
N GLY A 1105 9.81 -18.06 -48.22
CA GLY A 1105 9.40 -16.65 -48.33
C GLY A 1105 9.03 -16.24 -49.75
N GLU A 1106 9.76 -16.72 -50.77
CA GLU A 1106 9.51 -16.39 -52.18
C GLU A 1106 8.29 -17.10 -52.74
N ALA A 1107 8.09 -18.38 -52.39
CA ALA A 1107 6.85 -19.10 -52.68
C ALA A 1107 5.63 -18.38 -52.05
N SER A 1108 5.79 -17.80 -50.85
CA SER A 1108 4.74 -17.02 -50.20
C SER A 1108 4.48 -15.66 -50.88
N LYS A 1109 5.50 -15.05 -51.52
CA LYS A 1109 5.32 -13.86 -52.37
C LYS A 1109 4.56 -14.18 -53.65
N LYS A 1110 4.90 -15.30 -54.33
CA LYS A 1110 4.19 -15.75 -55.55
C LYS A 1110 2.71 -16.04 -55.27
N LEU A 1111 2.40 -16.79 -54.20
CA LEU A 1111 1.01 -17.02 -53.76
C LEU A 1111 0.27 -15.71 -53.44
N GLY A 1112 0.96 -14.72 -52.88
CA GLY A 1112 0.40 -13.39 -52.62
C GLY A 1112 0.10 -12.57 -53.89
N ALA A 1113 0.84 -12.78 -54.99
CA ALA A 1113 0.54 -12.19 -56.30
C ALA A 1113 -0.65 -12.88 -56.97
N MET A 1114 -0.64 -14.22 -57.03
CA MET A 1114 -1.75 -15.01 -57.58
C MET A 1114 -3.09 -14.71 -56.87
N TRP A 1115 -3.07 -14.52 -55.54
CA TRP A 1115 -4.27 -14.11 -54.80
C TRP A 1115 -4.76 -12.70 -55.16
N LYS A 1116 -3.89 -11.78 -55.58
CA LYS A 1116 -4.32 -10.46 -56.08
C LYS A 1116 -4.96 -10.56 -57.46
N GLU A 1117 -4.34 -11.30 -58.37
CA GLU A 1117 -4.77 -11.46 -59.77
C GLU A 1117 -6.03 -12.32 -59.95
N LEU A 1118 -6.34 -13.18 -58.98
CA LEU A 1118 -7.54 -14.02 -58.96
C LEU A 1118 -8.86 -13.26 -59.17
N ASP A 1119 -9.82 -13.86 -59.86
CA ASP A 1119 -11.13 -13.25 -60.13
C ASP A 1119 -12.00 -13.14 -58.86
N ALA A 1120 -12.99 -12.24 -58.90
CA ALA A 1120 -13.88 -11.99 -57.77
C ALA A 1120 -14.79 -13.20 -57.42
N THR A 1121 -15.19 -14.01 -58.41
CA THR A 1121 -16.08 -15.16 -58.18
C THR A 1121 -15.36 -16.30 -57.48
N THR A 1122 -14.08 -16.52 -57.79
CA THR A 1122 -13.25 -17.53 -57.13
C THR A 1122 -12.77 -17.07 -55.75
N LYS A 1123 -12.43 -15.78 -55.57
CA LYS A 1123 -12.17 -15.20 -54.24
C LYS A 1123 -13.37 -15.37 -53.30
N SER A 1124 -14.57 -15.04 -53.76
CA SER A 1124 -15.81 -15.13 -52.99
C SER A 1124 -16.07 -16.54 -52.41
N LYS A 1125 -15.69 -17.61 -53.12
CA LYS A 1125 -15.78 -19.00 -52.63
C LYS A 1125 -14.91 -19.23 -51.39
N TYR A 1126 -13.64 -18.83 -51.42
CA TYR A 1126 -12.73 -18.95 -50.28
C TYR A 1126 -13.12 -18.04 -49.10
N GLU A 1127 -13.66 -16.86 -49.38
CA GLU A 1127 -14.14 -15.92 -48.36
C GLU A 1127 -15.41 -16.43 -47.66
N THR A 1128 -16.34 -17.01 -48.41
CA THR A 1128 -17.57 -17.60 -47.88
C THR A 1128 -17.28 -18.82 -46.99
N ASP A 1129 -16.40 -19.72 -47.43
CA ASP A 1129 -15.99 -20.91 -46.67
C ASP A 1129 -15.23 -20.52 -45.38
N ALA A 1130 -14.31 -19.56 -45.46
CA ALA A 1130 -13.60 -19.05 -44.29
C ALA A 1130 -14.53 -18.35 -43.29
N LYS A 1131 -15.54 -17.61 -43.77
CA LYS A 1131 -16.58 -16.98 -42.92
C LYS A 1131 -17.45 -18.05 -42.23
N SER A 1132 -17.93 -19.04 -42.99
CA SER A 1132 -18.74 -20.14 -42.45
C SER A 1132 -18.03 -20.88 -41.32
N ARG A 1133 -16.76 -21.27 -41.53
CA ARG A 1133 -15.95 -21.95 -40.51
C ARG A 1133 -15.65 -21.07 -39.29
N LEU A 1134 -15.51 -19.76 -39.47
CA LEU A 1134 -15.34 -18.83 -38.35
C LEU A 1134 -16.63 -18.67 -37.53
N GLU A 1135 -17.80 -18.67 -38.17
CA GLU A 1135 -19.10 -18.66 -37.49
C GLU A 1135 -19.38 -19.97 -36.76
N GLN A 1136 -19.05 -21.13 -37.35
CA GLN A 1136 -19.10 -22.41 -36.64
C GLN A 1136 -18.16 -22.42 -35.42
N PHE A 1137 -16.90 -21.98 -35.58
CA PHE A 1137 -15.93 -21.90 -34.48
C PHE A 1137 -16.43 -21.02 -33.33
N LYS A 1138 -17.07 -19.88 -33.62
CA LYS A 1138 -17.69 -19.01 -32.59
C LYS A 1138 -18.84 -19.71 -31.86
N ARG A 1139 -19.76 -20.36 -32.59
CA ARG A 1139 -20.88 -21.11 -31.97
C ARG A 1139 -20.36 -22.26 -31.10
N GLU A 1140 -19.26 -22.90 -31.49
CA GLU A 1140 -18.60 -23.92 -30.66
C GLU A 1140 -17.92 -23.32 -29.42
N GLU A 1141 -17.21 -22.19 -29.52
CA GLU A 1141 -16.68 -21.48 -28.34
C GLU A 1141 -17.80 -21.03 -27.38
N GLU A 1142 -18.89 -20.46 -27.89
CA GLU A 1142 -20.07 -20.05 -27.11
C GLU A 1142 -20.72 -21.24 -26.37
N ASN A 1143 -20.93 -22.37 -27.05
CA ASN A 1143 -21.43 -23.60 -26.43
C ASN A 1143 -20.44 -24.23 -25.43
N THR A 1144 -19.13 -23.99 -25.58
CA THR A 1144 -18.10 -24.47 -24.64
C THR A 1144 -17.94 -23.53 -23.42
N VAL A 1145 -18.49 -22.32 -23.48
CA VAL A 1145 -18.58 -21.37 -22.34
C VAL A 1145 -19.95 -21.44 -21.64
N ALA A 1146 -20.95 -22.05 -22.29
CA ALA A 1146 -22.29 -22.27 -21.73
C ALA A 1146 -22.42 -23.52 -20.84
N ASN A 1147 -21.48 -24.47 -20.94
CA ASN A 1147 -21.36 -25.67 -20.09
C ASN A 1147 -20.32 -25.45 -18.97
#